data_AF-A0A9D8MWL3-F1
#
_entry.id   AF-A0A9D8MWL3-F1
#
_cell.length_a   1.000
_cell.length_b   1.000
_cell.length_c   1.000
_cell.angle_alpha   90.00
_cell.angle_beta   90.00
_cell.angle_gamma   90.00
#
_symmetry.space_group_name_H-M   'P 1'
#
loop_
_entity.id
_entity.type
_entity.pdbx_description
1 polymer ?
#
loop_
_entity_poly.entity_id
_entity_poly.type
_entity_poly.pdbx_seq_one_letter_code
_entity_poly.pdbx_strand_id
1 'polypeptide(L)'
;MIINVKHIFLSLTTAVLIGACTAAPVPQADGTAQAEHPRRSALVPGVVNINVSEELAEELASGSLQTKSADVNSALCRLGAVKIERVFPDAGEWEPRHREAGLHRWFRIEFDPDSVPVTKAAEDLTSIPGVVSAEPERRIRKASYFNDPRASQQWAFYNHGYTPTKYAEGCDINVQNVWDTFTAGSSEVIVAVLDEGVQLNHEDLAPVCIPAGKNGSQSFIFGRTGSNIPVGDHGTHVAGIIAAVNNNGVGISSVAGGSDGKGGVRILSLAILMDDPEDPEKTIGGYTENAFVWAADHGALIANNSWGYVYDSEEDAMRGGIDDRLADAINYFIKYAGCDVKGNQLPNSLMKGGLVTFAAGNDEYRLGWPAAFDPVVAVGALASNYQRAHYTNYGNWVDICAPGGDLKLGPGILSSIANNEYASYQGTSMACPMVSGVAALLVSYYGGPGFTVNMLKERLIRGANKDKAPADLGPRLDALGAFAYGGKAAPDAPQGLTVDVSANTATYTWNVTPDSDDVKAYGYQMLVSDKKEALTALIPGSVPQGVKAKEVEGGYKKLGETVSGQFTGLEFTKQYYAAVSAYDYLGHISAVSAVVPFVTGENNPPIIEPKTPGDYVLKAYQTPAYRFYVIDPDGHKLNVDFSDESGACSISALLPDVDVIITGVKAPAGKYKATLTATDKYGAATAYSFQYEILPNHTPVLLKAAENVVFESKSATLKLNIPDYIYDEDEEPLKFKLSSSNTNAVTVSAKDNIVTVSAAGYGQSTIDVVASDVSGTSCDLEFQVLVRDPSLPVELFPVPVKKDLNIRPKEAGKLDVSISNKAGAVVFSGSADVTPFDPLVVDLSGQASGTYFVKLKGCGLDDSYNIVKI
;
A
#
# COMPACT_ATOMS: atom_id res chain seq x y z
N MET A 1 40.16 -49.57 4.44
CA MET A 1 39.94 -51.02 4.61
C MET A 1 38.54 -51.20 5.16
N ILE A 2 37.72 -52.01 4.48
CA ILE A 2 36.29 -52.22 4.72
C ILE A 2 36.07 -52.89 6.08
N ILE A 3 35.05 -52.48 6.85
CA ILE A 3 33.97 -53.34 7.41
C ILE A 3 32.93 -52.49 8.13
N ASN A 4 31.70 -52.93 7.96
CA ASN A 4 30.39 -52.36 8.23
C ASN A 4 29.72 -53.26 9.29
N VAL A 5 29.13 -52.74 10.38
CA VAL A 5 28.11 -53.47 11.17
C VAL A 5 27.07 -52.50 11.76
N LYS A 6 25.80 -52.89 11.57
CA LYS A 6 24.54 -52.24 11.93
C LYS A 6 24.13 -52.42 13.41
N HIS A 7 23.47 -51.37 13.92
CA HIS A 7 22.37 -51.26 14.89
C HIS A 7 22.13 -52.30 16.01
N ILE A 8 22.08 -51.79 17.25
CA ILE A 8 21.17 -52.24 18.33
C ILE A 8 20.54 -50.99 18.98
N PHE A 9 19.21 -50.98 19.08
CA PHE A 9 18.37 -50.02 19.83
C PHE A 9 18.04 -50.63 21.21
N LEU A 10 18.24 -49.90 22.32
CA LEU A 10 17.22 -49.70 23.36
C LEU A 10 17.63 -48.59 24.34
N SER A 11 16.66 -47.74 24.64
CA SER A 11 16.60 -46.52 25.44
C SER A 11 17.07 -46.62 26.90
N LEU A 12 17.65 -45.53 27.43
CA LEU A 12 17.09 -44.79 28.58
C LEU A 12 17.73 -43.38 28.68
N THR A 13 16.85 -42.39 28.60
CA THR A 13 16.91 -40.95 28.97
C THR A 13 18.09 -40.46 29.82
N THR A 14 18.75 -39.37 29.41
CA THR A 14 18.93 -38.11 30.18
C THR A 14 19.27 -36.97 29.19
N ALA A 15 18.65 -35.81 29.38
CA ALA A 15 18.67 -34.66 28.48
C ALA A 15 20.03 -33.92 28.47
N VAL A 16 20.45 -33.48 27.29
CA VAL A 16 21.44 -32.40 27.09
C VAL A 16 20.70 -31.28 26.38
N LEU A 17 20.57 -30.14 27.07
CA LEU A 17 20.06 -28.88 26.54
C LEU A 17 21.21 -28.20 25.77
N ILE A 18 21.12 -28.25 24.45
CA ILE A 18 21.91 -27.42 23.54
C ILE A 18 21.06 -26.20 23.21
N GLY A 19 21.43 -25.03 23.74
CA GLY A 19 20.92 -23.74 23.28
C GLY A 19 21.67 -23.29 22.04
N ALA A 20 21.42 -23.93 20.91
CA ALA A 20 21.96 -23.53 19.61
C ALA A 20 21.30 -22.20 19.17
N CYS A 21 22.11 -21.22 18.75
CA CYS A 21 21.65 -20.21 17.80
C CYS A 21 21.16 -20.95 16.54
N THR A 22 19.87 -20.91 16.25
CA THR A 22 19.33 -21.53 15.04
C THR A 22 19.52 -20.59 13.85
N ALA A 23 20.53 -20.83 13.02
CA ALA A 23 20.51 -20.40 11.63
C ALA A 23 19.48 -21.28 10.88
N ALA A 24 18.37 -20.70 10.42
CA ALA A 24 17.39 -21.41 9.62
C ALA A 24 17.73 -21.32 8.12
N PRO A 25 17.61 -22.41 7.34
CA PRO A 25 17.80 -22.39 5.89
C PRO A 25 16.65 -21.65 5.19
N VAL A 26 16.99 -20.94 4.11
CA VAL A 26 16.08 -20.19 3.24
C VAL A 26 14.99 -21.11 2.67
N PRO A 27 13.68 -20.79 2.80
CA PRO A 27 12.63 -21.54 2.13
C PRO A 27 12.62 -21.23 0.63
N GLN A 28 12.73 -22.28 -0.17
CA GLN A 28 12.51 -22.25 -1.61
C GLN A 28 11.02 -21.93 -1.88
N ALA A 29 10.78 -20.94 -2.74
CA ALA A 29 9.45 -20.46 -3.08
C ALA A 29 8.67 -21.51 -3.88
N ASP A 30 7.60 -22.05 -3.30
CA ASP A 30 6.55 -22.76 -4.04
C ASP A 30 5.19 -22.13 -3.74
N GLY A 31 4.46 -21.91 -4.83
CA GLY A 31 3.34 -20.98 -4.91
C GLY A 31 2.07 -21.42 -4.18
N THR A 32 1.39 -20.43 -3.62
CA THR A 32 -0.02 -20.09 -3.94
C THR A 32 -0.32 -18.76 -3.24
N ALA A 33 -0.22 -17.67 -3.99
CA ALA A 33 -0.62 -16.36 -3.52
C ALA A 33 -2.16 -16.31 -3.43
N GLN A 34 -2.68 -16.04 -2.23
CA GLN A 34 -4.04 -15.52 -2.06
C GLN A 34 -4.08 -14.36 -1.07
N ALA A 35 -4.41 -13.21 -1.66
CA ALA A 35 -5.03 -11.99 -1.11
C ALA A 35 -4.28 -11.17 -0.04
N GLU A 36 -3.65 -10.11 -0.55
CA GLU A 36 -3.05 -8.99 0.14
C GLU A 36 -4.07 -8.14 0.93
N HIS A 37 -3.68 -7.66 2.11
CA HIS A 37 -4.23 -6.47 2.76
C HIS A 37 -3.15 -5.37 2.81
N PRO A 38 -3.55 -4.09 2.79
CA PRO A 38 -3.11 -3.13 1.79
C PRO A 38 -1.64 -2.74 1.97
N ARG A 39 -0.88 -2.85 0.88
CA ARG A 39 0.43 -2.19 0.76
C ARG A 39 0.23 -0.70 1.10
N ARG A 40 0.96 -0.16 2.08
CA ARG A 40 1.09 1.31 2.20
C ARG A 40 1.55 1.81 0.83
N SER A 41 0.72 2.64 0.18
CA SER A 41 0.96 3.14 -1.18
C SER A 41 2.30 3.85 -1.27
N ALA A 42 3.06 3.65 -2.36
CA ALA A 42 4.32 4.34 -2.64
C ALA A 42 4.15 5.86 -2.88
N LEU A 43 2.92 6.34 -2.81
CA LEU A 43 2.48 7.69 -3.14
C LEU A 43 1.97 8.39 -1.88
N VAL A 44 2.21 9.70 -1.77
CA VAL A 44 1.64 10.53 -0.71
C VAL A 44 0.13 10.55 -0.97
N PRO A 45 -0.69 9.99 -0.06
CA PRO A 45 -2.13 10.03 -0.24
C PRO A 45 -2.58 11.49 -0.28
N GLY A 46 -3.53 11.82 -1.17
CA GLY A 46 -4.11 13.16 -1.21
C GLY A 46 -3.25 14.25 -1.88
N VAL A 47 -2.18 13.90 -2.60
CA VAL A 47 -1.32 14.90 -3.28
C VAL A 47 -1.00 14.53 -4.72
N VAL A 48 -1.31 15.42 -5.66
CA VAL A 48 -0.93 15.31 -7.08
C VAL A 48 -0.30 16.61 -7.56
N ASN A 49 0.81 16.53 -8.28
CA ASN A 49 1.42 17.65 -8.98
C ASN A 49 0.99 17.64 -10.44
N ILE A 50 0.52 18.76 -10.96
CA ILE A 50 0.11 18.92 -12.35
C ILE A 50 1.04 19.91 -13.06
N ASN A 51 1.38 19.60 -14.30
CA ASN A 51 1.95 20.55 -15.25
C ASN A 51 0.83 20.97 -16.20
N VAL A 52 0.63 22.27 -16.40
CA VAL A 52 -0.49 22.81 -17.19
C VAL A 52 -0.03 23.60 -18.42
N SER A 53 -0.93 24.00 -19.32
CA SER A 53 -0.63 24.92 -20.42
C SER A 53 -0.31 26.33 -19.92
N GLU A 54 0.28 27.17 -20.78
CA GLU A 54 0.58 28.56 -20.43
C GLU A 54 -0.69 29.34 -20.04
N GLU A 55 -1.79 29.15 -20.77
CA GLU A 55 -3.06 29.82 -20.45
C GLU A 55 -3.60 29.38 -19.08
N LEU A 56 -3.56 28.08 -18.79
CA LEU A 56 -4.07 27.56 -17.51
C LEU A 56 -3.15 27.92 -16.33
N ALA A 57 -1.84 28.07 -16.56
CA ALA A 57 -0.90 28.51 -15.53
C ALA A 57 -1.19 29.95 -15.06
N GLU A 58 -1.54 30.86 -15.99
CA GLU A 58 -1.92 32.23 -15.65
C GLU A 58 -3.21 32.30 -14.82
N GLU A 59 -4.15 31.39 -15.07
CA GLU A 59 -5.38 31.31 -14.27
C GLU A 59 -5.13 30.76 -12.85
N LEU A 60 -4.32 29.71 -12.76
CA LEU A 60 -3.98 29.04 -11.50
C LEU A 60 -2.99 29.81 -10.62
N ALA A 61 -2.27 30.79 -11.18
CA ALA A 61 -1.27 31.58 -10.46
C ALA A 61 -1.80 32.28 -9.20
N SER A 62 -3.12 32.53 -9.14
CA SER A 62 -3.80 33.10 -7.97
C SER A 62 -3.91 32.16 -6.77
N GLY A 63 -3.66 30.85 -6.94
CA GLY A 63 -3.88 29.82 -5.91
C GLY A 63 -5.36 29.52 -5.63
N SER A 64 -6.26 30.07 -6.44
CA SER A 64 -7.70 29.85 -6.35
C SER A 64 -8.08 28.45 -6.83
N LEU A 65 -8.91 27.75 -6.06
CA LEU A 65 -9.55 26.49 -6.49
C LEU A 65 -10.66 26.73 -7.54
N GLN A 66 -11.00 28.00 -7.81
CA GLN A 66 -11.83 28.41 -8.93
C GLN A 66 -10.99 29.04 -10.05
N THR A 67 -11.06 28.44 -11.23
CA THR A 67 -10.48 28.88 -12.50
C THR A 67 -11.59 29.21 -13.50
N LYS A 68 -11.24 29.73 -14.69
CA LYS A 68 -12.25 29.93 -15.75
C LYS A 68 -12.56 28.64 -16.50
N SER A 69 -11.75 27.60 -16.30
CA SER A 69 -11.97 26.28 -16.88
C SER A 69 -12.92 25.46 -16.01
N ALA A 70 -14.14 25.27 -16.50
CA ALA A 70 -15.13 24.39 -15.88
C ALA A 70 -14.58 22.95 -15.69
N ASP A 71 -13.74 22.47 -16.60
CA ASP A 71 -13.14 21.12 -16.53
C ASP A 71 -12.04 21.00 -15.45
N VAL A 72 -11.27 22.07 -15.20
CA VAL A 72 -10.23 22.10 -14.15
C VAL A 72 -10.85 22.22 -12.79
N ASN A 73 -11.81 23.15 -12.65
CA ASN A 73 -12.67 23.22 -11.48
C ASN A 73 -13.22 21.81 -11.25
N SER A 74 -13.73 21.18 -12.33
CA SER A 74 -14.25 19.82 -12.38
C SER A 74 -13.48 18.78 -11.61
N ALA A 75 -12.22 18.64 -11.94
CA ALA A 75 -11.40 17.68 -11.24
C ALA A 75 -11.02 18.12 -9.84
N LEU A 76 -10.76 19.41 -9.58
CA LEU A 76 -10.38 19.87 -8.25
C LEU A 76 -11.45 19.52 -7.22
N CYS A 77 -12.73 19.67 -7.53
CA CYS A 77 -13.76 19.22 -6.60
C CYS A 77 -13.96 17.70 -6.59
N ARG A 78 -13.72 16.94 -7.68
CA ARG A 78 -13.74 15.44 -7.69
C ARG A 78 -12.75 14.88 -6.70
N LEU A 79 -11.64 15.58 -6.56
CA LEU A 79 -10.63 15.23 -5.60
C LEU A 79 -11.00 15.65 -4.18
N GLY A 80 -11.90 16.61 -3.99
CA GLY A 80 -12.02 17.33 -2.71
C GLY A 80 -10.75 18.14 -2.44
N ALA A 81 -10.22 18.80 -3.47
CA ALA A 81 -9.03 19.63 -3.36
C ALA A 81 -9.27 20.76 -2.35
N VAL A 82 -8.42 20.81 -1.34
CA VAL A 82 -8.43 21.82 -0.28
C VAL A 82 -7.40 22.91 -0.54
N LYS A 83 -6.45 22.66 -1.46
CA LYS A 83 -5.38 23.60 -1.81
C LYS A 83 -4.88 23.36 -3.23
N ILE A 84 -4.62 24.45 -3.96
CA ILE A 84 -3.82 24.44 -5.18
C ILE A 84 -2.79 25.58 -5.12
N GLU A 85 -1.52 25.28 -5.39
CA GLU A 85 -0.44 26.28 -5.33
C GLU A 85 0.66 25.96 -6.34
N ARG A 86 1.49 26.94 -6.71
CA ARG A 86 2.66 26.66 -7.56
C ARG A 86 3.63 25.72 -6.83
N VAL A 87 4.10 24.68 -7.52
CA VAL A 87 5.20 23.83 -7.02
C VAL A 87 6.47 24.66 -6.89
N PHE A 88 6.72 25.55 -7.86
CA PHE A 88 7.82 26.51 -7.86
C PHE A 88 7.25 27.92 -7.66
N PRO A 89 7.34 28.51 -6.46
CA PRO A 89 6.82 29.85 -6.18
C PRO A 89 7.37 30.93 -7.11
N ASP A 90 6.75 32.12 -7.10
CA ASP A 90 7.27 33.30 -7.81
C ASP A 90 8.72 33.58 -7.38
N ALA A 91 9.61 33.66 -8.37
CA ALA A 91 11.05 33.77 -8.13
C ALA A 91 11.58 35.21 -8.20
N GLY A 92 10.71 36.22 -8.16
CA GLY A 92 11.09 37.63 -8.20
C GLY A 92 11.89 37.98 -9.45
N GLU A 93 13.11 38.48 -9.28
CA GLU A 93 14.00 38.83 -10.41
C GLU A 93 14.36 37.65 -11.32
N TRP A 94 14.23 36.41 -10.82
CA TRP A 94 14.52 35.18 -11.56
C TRP A 94 13.30 34.58 -12.28
N GLU A 95 12.11 35.17 -12.08
CA GLU A 95 10.87 34.69 -12.68
C GLU A 95 10.93 34.59 -14.23
N PRO A 96 11.57 35.52 -14.97
CA PRO A 96 11.73 35.36 -16.42
C PRO A 96 12.44 34.06 -16.82
N ARG A 97 13.45 33.65 -16.05
CA ARG A 97 14.20 32.40 -16.26
C ARG A 97 13.38 31.17 -15.88
N HIS A 98 12.60 31.24 -14.80
CA HIS A 98 11.70 30.15 -14.40
C HIS A 98 10.58 29.95 -15.43
N ARG A 99 10.07 31.05 -16.00
CA ARG A 99 9.08 31.04 -17.08
C ARG A 99 9.64 30.49 -18.38
N GLU A 100 10.85 30.89 -18.77
CA GLU A 100 11.55 30.33 -19.94
C GLU A 100 11.79 28.81 -19.79
N ALA A 101 12.06 28.34 -18.56
CA ALA A 101 12.20 26.92 -18.24
C ALA A 101 10.86 26.18 -18.03
N GLY A 102 9.72 26.87 -18.06
CA GLY A 102 8.38 26.31 -17.86
C GLY A 102 8.05 25.89 -16.42
N LEU A 103 8.80 26.36 -15.41
CA LEU A 103 8.60 25.97 -14.01
C LEU A 103 7.32 26.56 -13.39
N HIS A 104 6.90 27.74 -13.84
CA HIS A 104 5.67 28.41 -13.40
C HIS A 104 4.39 27.63 -13.74
N ARG A 105 4.48 26.64 -14.63
CA ARG A 105 3.36 25.81 -15.09
C ARG A 105 3.07 24.62 -14.16
N TRP A 106 3.87 24.42 -13.11
CA TRP A 106 3.68 23.32 -12.17
C TRP A 106 2.88 23.75 -10.95
N PHE A 107 1.81 23.02 -10.65
CA PHE A 107 0.94 23.25 -9.50
C PHE A 107 0.76 21.99 -8.67
N ARG A 108 0.75 22.15 -7.34
CA ARG A 108 0.51 21.10 -6.35
C ARG A 108 -0.93 21.19 -5.88
N ILE A 109 -1.62 20.06 -5.93
CA ILE A 109 -3.01 19.91 -5.48
C ILE A 109 -3.02 19.02 -4.24
N GLU A 110 -3.55 19.53 -3.14
CA GLU A 110 -3.81 18.75 -1.91
C GLU A 110 -5.31 18.47 -1.76
N PHE A 111 -5.66 17.25 -1.35
CA PHE A 111 -7.03 16.80 -1.19
C PHE A 111 -7.16 15.70 -0.11
N ASP A 112 -8.39 15.39 0.32
CA ASP A 112 -8.64 14.36 1.34
C ASP A 112 -8.21 12.97 0.82
N PRO A 113 -7.19 12.32 1.41
CA PRO A 113 -6.68 11.04 0.92
C PRO A 113 -7.67 9.89 1.02
N ASP A 114 -8.71 10.01 1.86
CA ASP A 114 -9.75 9.01 2.03
C ASP A 114 -10.87 9.13 0.98
N SER A 115 -10.85 10.20 0.17
CA SER A 115 -11.88 10.48 -0.85
C SER A 115 -11.62 9.76 -2.18
N VAL A 116 -10.41 9.90 -2.74
CA VAL A 116 -10.02 9.34 -4.04
C VAL A 116 -8.62 8.73 -3.93
N PRO A 117 -8.40 7.48 -4.41
CA PRO A 117 -7.05 6.93 -4.52
C PRO A 117 -6.15 7.82 -5.37
N VAL A 118 -4.99 8.21 -4.86
CA VAL A 118 -4.11 9.21 -5.49
C VAL A 118 -3.65 8.85 -6.92
N THR A 119 -3.56 7.57 -7.27
CA THR A 119 -3.29 7.14 -8.66
C THR A 119 -4.45 7.50 -9.58
N LYS A 120 -5.68 7.26 -9.12
CA LYS A 120 -6.90 7.58 -9.86
C LYS A 120 -7.05 9.09 -10.00
N ALA A 121 -6.72 9.84 -8.95
CA ALA A 121 -6.69 11.30 -8.98
C ALA A 121 -5.79 11.86 -10.09
N ALA A 122 -4.58 11.33 -10.25
CA ALA A 122 -3.68 11.78 -11.31
C ALA A 122 -4.14 11.37 -12.72
N GLU A 123 -4.70 10.18 -12.90
CA GLU A 123 -5.31 9.78 -14.17
C GLU A 123 -6.45 10.72 -14.57
N ASP A 124 -7.31 11.06 -13.61
CA ASP A 124 -8.46 11.94 -13.82
C ASP A 124 -8.01 13.38 -14.10
N LEU A 125 -6.96 13.87 -13.42
CA LEU A 125 -6.37 15.19 -13.69
C LEU A 125 -5.70 15.28 -15.06
N THR A 126 -5.01 14.22 -15.51
CA THR A 126 -4.35 14.19 -16.82
C THR A 126 -5.36 14.27 -17.98
N SER A 127 -6.60 13.86 -17.75
CA SER A 127 -7.65 13.85 -18.80
C SER A 127 -8.28 15.22 -19.06
N ILE A 128 -7.86 16.27 -18.34
CA ILE A 128 -8.42 17.62 -18.42
C ILE A 128 -7.75 18.44 -19.52
N PRO A 129 -8.51 19.13 -20.38
CA PRO A 129 -7.97 20.09 -21.33
C PRO A 129 -7.14 21.18 -20.62
N GLY A 130 -5.87 21.31 -21.01
CA GLY A 130 -4.93 22.26 -20.41
C GLY A 130 -4.03 21.65 -19.33
N VAL A 131 -4.30 20.43 -18.83
CA VAL A 131 -3.34 19.67 -18.04
C VAL A 131 -2.45 18.88 -19.00
N VAL A 132 -1.14 19.15 -18.96
CA VAL A 132 -0.12 18.51 -19.80
C VAL A 132 0.33 17.19 -19.18
N SER A 133 0.47 17.15 -17.86
CA SER A 133 0.70 15.92 -17.10
C SER A 133 0.20 16.08 -15.67
N ALA A 134 -0.18 14.96 -15.04
CA ALA A 134 -0.45 14.90 -13.62
C ALA A 134 0.27 13.71 -13.00
N GLU A 135 0.97 13.95 -11.90
CA GLU A 135 1.86 13.00 -11.26
C GLU A 135 1.51 12.91 -9.77
N PRO A 136 1.11 11.73 -9.26
CA PRO A 136 0.97 11.54 -7.83
C PRO A 136 2.30 11.85 -7.14
N GLU A 137 2.26 12.64 -6.08
CA GLU A 137 3.47 12.89 -5.29
C GLU A 137 3.96 11.54 -4.75
N ARG A 138 5.19 11.17 -5.06
CA ARG A 138 5.77 9.96 -4.45
C ARG A 138 6.04 10.26 -3.00
N ARG A 139 5.75 9.29 -2.13
CA ARG A 139 6.35 9.34 -0.79
C ARG A 139 7.85 9.34 -1.02
N ILE A 140 8.48 10.47 -0.69
CA ILE A 140 9.91 10.50 -0.53
C ILE A 140 10.16 9.68 0.73
N ARG A 141 10.48 8.40 0.54
CA ARG A 141 11.08 7.65 1.63
C ARG A 141 12.36 8.41 1.98
N LYS A 142 12.59 8.69 3.26
CA LYS A 142 13.93 9.04 3.69
C LYS A 142 14.82 7.96 3.08
N ALA A 143 15.86 8.35 2.33
CA ALA A 143 16.94 7.41 2.08
C ALA A 143 17.28 6.79 3.45
N SER A 144 17.71 5.53 3.47
CA SER A 144 18.27 4.98 4.70
C SER A 144 19.18 6.05 5.31
N TYR A 145 19.08 6.26 6.62
CA TYR A 145 19.65 7.42 7.31
C TYR A 145 21.10 7.64 6.85
N PHE A 146 21.84 6.54 6.80
CA PHE A 146 23.07 6.38 6.05
C PHE A 146 22.84 5.55 4.79
N ASN A 147 23.70 5.74 3.78
CA ASN A 147 23.58 5.08 2.48
C ASN A 147 23.82 3.54 2.50
N ASP A 148 23.98 2.95 3.68
CA ASP A 148 24.27 1.53 3.90
C ASP A 148 23.08 0.66 3.42
N PRO A 149 23.30 -0.30 2.49
CA PRO A 149 22.22 -1.00 1.78
C PRO A 149 21.23 -1.78 2.66
N ARG A 150 21.65 -2.21 3.86
CA ARG A 150 20.82 -3.02 4.77
C ARG A 150 20.28 -2.23 5.96
N ALA A 151 20.57 -0.95 6.10
CA ALA A 151 20.19 -0.18 7.28
C ALA A 151 18.66 -0.01 7.45
N SER A 152 17.87 -0.07 6.37
CA SER A 152 16.41 -0.12 6.47
C SER A 152 15.85 -1.39 7.13
N GLN A 153 16.67 -2.42 7.32
CA GLN A 153 16.29 -3.67 7.99
C GLN A 153 16.58 -3.63 9.50
N GLN A 154 17.27 -2.60 9.99
CA GLN A 154 17.70 -2.46 11.39
C GLN A 154 16.64 -1.71 12.22
N TRP A 155 15.52 -2.39 12.46
CA TRP A 155 14.37 -1.84 13.21
C TRP A 155 14.73 -1.28 14.59
N ALA A 156 15.77 -1.82 15.24
CA ALA A 156 16.18 -1.40 16.58
C ALA A 156 16.70 0.05 16.63
N PHE A 157 17.11 0.61 15.49
CA PHE A 157 17.51 2.02 15.39
C PHE A 157 16.35 2.94 15.02
N TYR A 158 15.34 2.39 14.34
CA TYR A 158 14.12 3.11 14.00
C TYR A 158 12.96 2.17 13.66
N ASN A 159 11.89 2.22 14.44
CA ASN A 159 10.75 1.31 14.34
C ASN A 159 9.45 2.05 14.01
N HIS A 160 9.02 1.94 12.75
CA HIS A 160 7.82 2.58 12.18
C HIS A 160 6.48 1.83 12.38
N GLY A 161 6.44 0.80 13.25
CA GLY A 161 5.18 0.13 13.60
C GLY A 161 4.49 -0.61 12.46
N TYR A 162 5.23 -1.39 11.66
CA TYR A 162 4.73 -2.03 10.43
C TYR A 162 3.50 -2.94 10.64
N THR A 163 3.38 -3.58 11.80
CA THR A 163 2.16 -4.30 12.25
C THR A 163 2.04 -4.26 13.79
N PRO A 164 0.86 -3.99 14.37
CA PRO A 164 0.69 -3.83 15.82
C PRO A 164 1.16 -5.02 16.67
N THR A 165 1.23 -6.23 16.08
CA THR A 165 1.59 -7.47 16.79
C THR A 165 3.07 -7.81 16.74
N LYS A 166 3.80 -7.40 15.69
CA LYS A 166 5.24 -7.74 15.51
C LYS A 166 6.15 -6.54 15.66
N TYR A 167 5.69 -5.33 15.35
CA TYR A 167 6.47 -4.10 15.44
C TYR A 167 5.62 -3.05 16.13
N ALA A 168 5.97 -2.67 17.35
CA ALA A 168 5.34 -1.55 18.01
C ALA A 168 6.13 -0.27 17.69
N GLU A 169 5.44 0.73 17.14
CA GLU A 169 6.06 2.02 16.81
C GLU A 169 6.78 2.63 18.03
N GLY A 170 7.98 3.18 17.79
CA GLY A 170 8.87 3.74 18.82
C GLY A 170 9.56 2.70 19.70
N CYS A 171 9.36 1.38 19.47
CA CYS A 171 10.14 0.34 20.14
C CYS A 171 11.50 0.21 19.44
N ASP A 172 12.34 1.21 19.65
CA ASP A 172 13.72 1.34 19.19
C ASP A 172 14.54 2.10 20.26
N ILE A 173 15.78 2.46 19.95
CA ILE A 173 16.69 3.15 20.87
C ILE A 173 16.74 4.68 20.66
N ASN A 174 15.87 5.27 19.82
CA ASN A 174 15.84 6.71 19.52
C ASN A 174 17.18 7.32 19.03
N VAL A 175 18.04 6.56 18.36
CA VAL A 175 19.40 7.00 18.00
C VAL A 175 19.46 7.96 16.81
N GLN A 176 18.48 7.93 15.90
CA GLN A 176 18.52 8.78 14.69
C GLN A 176 18.56 10.28 15.02
N ASN A 177 17.81 10.72 16.02
CA ASN A 177 17.82 12.12 16.45
C ASN A 177 19.18 12.53 17.02
N VAL A 178 19.91 11.57 17.62
CA VAL A 178 21.27 11.80 18.13
C VAL A 178 22.26 12.00 17.00
N TRP A 179 22.18 11.18 15.95
CA TRP A 179 23.01 11.35 14.76
C TRP A 179 22.76 12.69 14.05
N ASP A 180 21.49 13.13 13.98
CA ASP A 180 21.10 14.37 13.32
C ASP A 180 21.58 15.63 14.06
N THR A 181 21.71 15.54 15.38
CA THR A 181 21.82 16.72 16.24
C THR A 181 23.17 16.82 16.95
N PHE A 182 23.75 15.71 17.39
CA PHE A 182 24.89 15.71 18.29
C PHE A 182 26.15 15.07 17.69
N THR A 183 26.13 13.74 17.49
CA THR A 183 27.29 12.99 17.00
C THR A 183 26.87 11.61 16.50
N ALA A 184 27.67 11.05 15.60
CA ALA A 184 27.58 9.65 15.19
C ALA A 184 28.78 8.81 15.68
N GLY A 185 29.58 9.35 16.60
CA GLY A 185 30.74 8.68 17.19
C GLY A 185 32.07 9.35 16.82
N SER A 186 33.08 9.17 17.68
CA SER A 186 34.44 9.70 17.52
C SER A 186 35.47 8.60 17.59
N SER A 187 36.47 8.65 16.70
CA SER A 187 37.60 7.71 16.70
C SER A 187 38.52 7.82 17.93
N GLU A 188 38.35 8.86 18.73
CA GLU A 188 39.04 8.98 20.02
C GLU A 188 38.47 8.01 21.08
N VAL A 189 37.26 7.50 20.90
CA VAL A 189 36.65 6.49 21.78
C VAL A 189 37.02 5.10 21.30
N ILE A 190 37.58 4.30 22.20
CA ILE A 190 37.86 2.88 21.98
C ILE A 190 36.88 2.05 22.82
N VAL A 191 36.19 1.13 22.15
CA VAL A 191 35.32 0.13 22.78
C VAL A 191 36.00 -1.25 22.68
N ALA A 192 36.25 -1.87 23.83
CA ALA A 192 36.74 -3.24 23.89
C ALA A 192 35.57 -4.22 23.76
N VAL A 193 35.70 -5.17 22.83
CA VAL A 193 34.74 -6.28 22.65
C VAL A 193 35.43 -7.55 23.15
N LEU A 194 35.04 -8.01 24.33
CA LEU A 194 35.56 -9.23 24.96
C LEU A 194 34.64 -10.38 24.56
N ASP A 195 35.03 -11.15 23.55
CA ASP A 195 34.16 -12.12 22.88
C ASP A 195 34.98 -13.25 22.18
N GLU A 196 34.43 -13.92 21.17
CA GLU A 196 35.11 -14.95 20.35
C GLU A 196 36.24 -14.41 19.46
N GLY A 197 36.37 -13.08 19.39
CA GLY A 197 37.21 -12.39 18.42
C GLY A 197 36.37 -11.80 17.27
N VAL A 198 36.86 -10.70 16.71
CA VAL A 198 36.21 -9.95 15.62
C VAL A 198 36.97 -10.21 14.33
N GLN A 199 36.26 -10.39 13.22
CA GLN A 199 36.87 -10.35 11.90
C GLN A 199 37.42 -8.95 11.61
N LEU A 200 38.69 -8.69 11.96
CA LEU A 200 39.31 -7.36 11.86
C LEU A 200 39.39 -6.81 10.43
N ASN A 201 39.28 -7.67 9.42
CA ASN A 201 39.26 -7.27 8.01
C ASN A 201 37.87 -7.35 7.37
N HIS A 202 36.79 -7.40 8.18
CA HIS A 202 35.44 -7.36 7.66
C HIS A 202 35.20 -6.05 6.89
N GLU A 203 34.58 -6.10 5.71
CA GLU A 203 34.42 -4.94 4.83
C GLU A 203 33.80 -3.72 5.54
N ASP A 204 32.87 -3.97 6.45
CA ASP A 204 32.13 -2.95 7.19
C ASP A 204 32.77 -2.54 8.53
N LEU A 205 33.85 -3.21 8.97
CA LEU A 205 34.49 -2.98 10.28
C LEU A 205 35.99 -2.68 10.19
N ALA A 206 36.66 -3.07 9.10
CA ALA A 206 38.10 -2.93 8.95
C ALA A 206 38.63 -1.51 9.24
N PRO A 207 37.94 -0.40 8.86
CA PRO A 207 38.41 0.94 9.16
C PRO A 207 38.40 1.30 10.66
N VAL A 208 37.54 0.66 11.46
CA VAL A 208 37.38 0.96 12.89
C VAL A 208 38.08 -0.05 13.80
N CYS A 209 38.42 -1.23 13.29
CA CYS A 209 39.12 -2.26 14.07
C CYS A 209 40.57 -1.86 14.36
N ILE A 210 40.96 -1.90 15.64
CA ILE A 210 42.36 -1.77 16.03
C ILE A 210 43.09 -3.05 15.64
N PRO A 211 44.18 -2.98 14.84
CA PRO A 211 44.91 -4.16 14.41
C PRO A 211 45.43 -5.00 15.58
N ALA A 212 45.65 -6.29 15.33
CA ALA A 212 46.28 -7.15 16.32
C ALA A 212 47.75 -6.77 16.54
N GLY A 213 48.24 -6.92 17.76
CA GLY A 213 49.65 -6.65 18.06
C GLY A 213 49.90 -6.17 19.47
N LYS A 214 51.15 -5.78 19.72
CA LYS A 214 51.65 -5.38 21.05
C LYS A 214 50.82 -4.29 21.74
N ASN A 215 50.18 -3.41 20.98
CA ASN A 215 49.39 -2.30 21.51
C ASN A 215 47.93 -2.33 20.99
N GLY A 216 47.43 -3.50 20.58
CA GLY A 216 46.17 -3.60 19.85
C GLY A 216 45.34 -4.81 20.23
N SER A 217 44.53 -5.30 19.29
CA SER A 217 43.67 -6.46 19.51
C SER A 217 44.50 -7.69 19.90
N GLN A 218 43.97 -8.52 20.80
CA GLN A 218 44.75 -9.59 21.44
C GLN A 218 43.85 -10.79 21.80
N SER A 219 44.39 -12.00 21.69
CA SER A 219 43.75 -13.24 22.15
C SER A 219 44.27 -13.65 23.53
N PHE A 220 43.35 -14.08 24.37
CA PHE A 220 43.53 -14.53 25.76
C PHE A 220 43.04 -15.96 25.99
N ILE A 221 42.75 -16.73 24.94
CA ILE A 221 42.23 -18.09 25.08
C ILE A 221 43.32 -19.06 25.57
N PHE A 222 42.96 -20.03 26.44
CA PHE A 222 43.90 -21.05 26.91
C PHE A 222 44.61 -21.75 25.75
N GLY A 223 45.94 -21.82 25.81
CA GLY A 223 46.77 -22.42 24.76
C GLY A 223 46.85 -21.63 23.45
N ARG A 224 46.13 -20.50 23.31
CA ARG A 224 46.13 -19.63 22.12
C ARG A 224 46.11 -18.15 22.51
N THR A 225 47.10 -17.72 23.28
CA THR A 225 47.31 -16.30 23.62
C THR A 225 48.24 -15.64 22.61
N GLY A 226 48.05 -14.35 22.34
CA GLY A 226 48.90 -13.62 21.39
C GLY A 226 48.12 -12.75 20.41
N SER A 227 48.83 -12.25 19.39
CA SER A 227 48.25 -11.37 18.37
C SER A 227 47.51 -12.12 17.26
N ASN A 228 47.23 -13.41 17.43
CA ASN A 228 46.38 -14.17 16.52
C ASN A 228 44.93 -14.09 17.01
N ILE A 229 44.10 -13.32 16.31
CA ILE A 229 42.70 -13.10 16.69
C ILE A 229 41.83 -14.10 15.92
N PRO A 230 41.13 -15.01 16.61
CA PRO A 230 40.16 -15.86 15.95
C PRO A 230 39.05 -15.03 15.30
N VAL A 231 38.51 -15.55 14.21
CA VAL A 231 37.38 -14.97 13.52
C VAL A 231 36.13 -15.65 14.07
N GLY A 232 35.39 -14.95 14.94
CA GLY A 232 34.13 -15.41 15.51
C GLY A 232 32.93 -14.69 14.90
N ASP A 233 31.83 -15.42 14.67
CA ASP A 233 30.58 -14.84 14.18
C ASP A 233 29.96 -13.93 15.25
N HIS A 234 29.94 -14.39 16.51
CA HIS A 234 29.30 -13.68 17.60
C HIS A 234 29.99 -12.35 17.91
N GLY A 235 31.32 -12.36 18.07
CA GLY A 235 32.11 -11.15 18.30
C GLY A 235 32.02 -10.14 17.16
N THR A 236 31.99 -10.62 15.90
CA THR A 236 31.81 -9.75 14.72
C THR A 236 30.41 -9.12 14.69
N HIS A 237 29.38 -9.86 15.13
CA HIS A 237 28.01 -9.35 15.26
C HIS A 237 27.89 -8.24 16.28
N VAL A 238 28.46 -8.46 17.46
CA VAL A 238 28.55 -7.47 18.54
C VAL A 238 29.28 -6.22 18.09
N ALA A 239 30.45 -6.36 17.44
CA ALA A 239 31.22 -5.23 16.92
C ALA A 239 30.45 -4.45 15.82
N GLY A 240 29.71 -5.16 14.96
CA GLY A 240 28.85 -4.57 13.93
C GLY A 240 27.78 -3.64 14.50
N ILE A 241 27.12 -4.05 15.59
CA ILE A 241 26.10 -3.22 16.26
C ILE A 241 26.71 -1.94 16.83
N ILE A 242 27.92 -2.02 17.37
CA ILE A 242 28.61 -0.88 18.01
C ILE A 242 29.15 0.08 16.95
N ALA A 243 29.87 -0.40 15.94
CA ALA A 243 30.77 0.42 15.15
C ALA A 243 30.91 0.07 13.65
N ALA A 244 30.05 -0.77 13.06
CA ALA A 244 30.02 -0.89 11.59
C ALA A 244 29.97 0.50 10.94
N VAL A 245 30.78 0.71 9.89
CA VAL A 245 31.04 2.05 9.38
C VAL A 245 29.82 2.59 8.67
N ASN A 246 29.17 3.55 9.31
CA ASN A 246 28.03 4.24 8.75
C ASN A 246 28.41 5.03 7.50
N ASN A 247 27.52 5.05 6.52
CA ASN A 247 27.58 5.89 5.33
C ASN A 247 28.73 5.53 4.36
N ASN A 248 29.19 4.28 4.39
CA ASN A 248 30.25 3.78 3.50
C ASN A 248 29.69 3.10 2.23
N GLY A 249 28.37 2.92 2.13
CA GLY A 249 27.69 2.28 1.01
C GLY A 249 27.79 0.75 1.02
N VAL A 250 28.17 0.16 2.15
CA VAL A 250 28.37 -1.28 2.38
C VAL A 250 27.47 -1.72 3.53
N GLY A 251 27.07 -2.99 3.53
CA GLY A 251 26.53 -3.62 4.73
C GLY A 251 25.39 -2.89 5.45
N ILE A 252 25.62 -2.64 6.74
CA ILE A 252 24.67 -2.15 7.74
C ILE A 252 25.13 -0.79 8.27
N SER A 253 24.28 -0.14 9.06
CA SER A 253 24.72 0.94 9.95
C SER A 253 24.95 0.40 11.38
N SER A 254 25.54 1.21 12.24
CA SER A 254 25.77 0.93 13.66
C SER A 254 25.46 2.14 14.53
N VAL A 255 25.42 1.92 15.85
CA VAL A 255 25.11 2.98 16.82
C VAL A 255 26.14 4.11 16.76
N ALA A 256 27.44 3.79 16.66
CA ALA A 256 28.53 4.77 16.79
C ALA A 256 29.59 4.68 15.66
N GLY A 257 29.16 4.33 14.45
CA GLY A 257 29.99 4.11 13.26
C GLY A 257 30.46 5.35 12.50
N GLY A 258 30.21 6.55 13.00
CA GLY A 258 30.53 7.83 12.33
C GLY A 258 29.43 8.26 11.37
N SER A 259 29.66 9.32 10.58
CA SER A 259 28.72 9.79 9.55
C SER A 259 29.38 10.16 8.23
N ASP A 260 30.72 10.18 8.18
CA ASP A 260 31.52 10.61 7.03
C ASP A 260 32.02 9.44 6.17
N GLY A 261 31.58 8.21 6.45
CA GLY A 261 32.00 6.99 5.74
C GLY A 261 33.41 6.51 6.10
N LYS A 262 34.07 7.09 7.13
CA LYS A 262 35.44 6.70 7.53
C LYS A 262 35.51 5.96 8.86
N GLY A 263 34.40 5.90 9.59
CA GLY A 263 34.30 5.26 10.90
C GLY A 263 34.17 6.27 12.03
N GLY A 264 33.51 5.83 13.10
CA GLY A 264 33.33 6.58 14.33
C GLY A 264 34.25 6.00 15.39
N VAL A 265 33.67 5.32 16.38
CA VAL A 265 34.43 4.70 17.47
C VAL A 265 35.27 3.53 16.97
N ARG A 266 36.37 3.24 17.67
CA ARG A 266 37.28 2.14 17.33
C ARG A 266 37.00 0.90 18.16
N ILE A 267 37.14 -0.27 17.55
CA ILE A 267 36.95 -1.58 18.20
C ILE A 267 38.29 -2.18 18.58
N LEU A 268 38.49 -2.44 19.87
CA LEU A 268 39.57 -3.27 20.39
C LEU A 268 39.05 -4.69 20.61
N SER A 269 39.41 -5.63 19.73
CA SER A 269 38.95 -7.01 19.84
C SER A 269 39.81 -7.79 20.83
N LEU A 270 39.17 -8.34 21.87
CA LEU A 270 39.82 -9.15 22.88
C LEU A 270 39.18 -10.54 22.88
N ALA A 271 39.83 -11.48 22.19
CA ALA A 271 39.29 -12.82 22.07
C ALA A 271 39.52 -13.59 23.38
N ILE A 272 38.44 -13.96 24.06
CA ILE A 272 38.44 -14.69 25.33
C ILE A 272 37.74 -16.04 25.23
N LEU A 273 37.04 -16.29 24.10
CA LEU A 273 36.23 -17.47 23.82
C LEU A 273 36.62 -18.02 22.43
N MET A 274 36.44 -19.31 22.20
CA MET A 274 36.31 -19.91 20.87
C MET A 274 35.64 -21.27 20.99
N ASP A 275 35.14 -21.80 19.89
CA ASP A 275 34.75 -23.22 19.82
C ASP A 275 35.94 -24.12 20.09
N ASP A 276 35.72 -25.18 20.87
CA ASP A 276 36.72 -26.21 21.13
C ASP A 276 37.09 -26.90 19.80
N PRO A 277 38.37 -26.87 19.39
CA PRO A 277 38.82 -27.55 18.18
C PRO A 277 38.59 -29.07 18.21
N GLU A 278 38.46 -29.67 19.39
CA GLU A 278 38.21 -31.11 19.57
C GLU A 278 36.72 -31.46 19.72
N ASP A 279 35.90 -30.50 20.15
CA ASP A 279 34.45 -30.66 20.33
C ASP A 279 33.72 -29.34 20.04
N PRO A 280 33.37 -29.05 18.77
CA PRO A 280 32.79 -27.77 18.37
C PRO A 280 31.44 -27.42 19.01
N GLU A 281 30.81 -28.35 19.75
CA GLU A 281 29.62 -28.06 20.56
C GLU A 281 29.96 -27.44 21.94
N LYS A 282 31.24 -27.34 22.28
CA LYS A 282 31.74 -26.72 23.52
C LYS A 282 32.52 -25.46 23.22
N THR A 283 32.35 -24.46 24.07
CA THR A 283 33.20 -23.26 24.08
C THR A 283 34.35 -23.46 25.05
N ILE A 284 35.56 -23.11 24.63
CA ILE A 284 36.72 -22.96 25.51
C ILE A 284 37.15 -21.50 25.57
N GLY A 285 37.57 -21.07 26.74
CA GLY A 285 37.95 -19.68 26.99
C GLY A 285 38.81 -19.59 28.23
N GLY A 286 39.58 -18.50 28.36
CA GLY A 286 40.52 -18.34 29.46
C GLY A 286 41.07 -16.93 29.62
N TYR A 287 41.74 -16.71 30.75
CA TYR A 287 42.43 -15.46 31.11
C TYR A 287 41.61 -14.17 30.91
N THR A 288 40.30 -14.24 31.15
CA THR A 288 39.36 -13.12 30.98
C THR A 288 39.74 -11.91 31.84
N GLU A 289 40.27 -12.15 33.03
CA GLU A 289 40.82 -11.13 33.92
C GLU A 289 41.94 -10.30 33.24
N ASN A 290 42.80 -10.93 32.44
CA ASN A 290 43.88 -10.24 31.74
C ASN A 290 43.34 -9.38 30.58
N ALA A 291 42.24 -9.79 29.96
CA ALA A 291 41.61 -9.02 28.89
C ALA A 291 41.07 -7.68 29.41
N PHE A 292 40.45 -7.65 30.59
CA PHE A 292 40.00 -6.39 31.22
C PHE A 292 41.16 -5.45 31.54
N VAL A 293 42.24 -5.97 32.12
CA VAL A 293 43.45 -5.16 32.41
C VAL A 293 44.05 -4.64 31.10
N TRP A 294 44.16 -5.50 30.08
CA TRP A 294 44.65 -5.09 28.76
C TRP A 294 43.80 -3.99 28.13
N ALA A 295 42.47 -4.11 28.19
CA ALA A 295 41.57 -3.10 27.66
C ALA A 295 41.81 -1.72 28.31
N ALA A 296 41.94 -1.67 29.65
CA ALA A 296 42.17 -0.44 30.39
C ALA A 296 43.51 0.21 30.01
N ASP A 297 44.56 -0.59 29.97
CA ASP A 297 45.94 -0.14 29.69
C ASP A 297 46.14 0.28 28.22
N HIS A 298 45.27 -0.19 27.32
CA HIS A 298 45.31 0.12 25.89
C HIS A 298 44.24 1.13 25.46
N GLY A 299 43.71 1.90 26.42
CA GLY A 299 42.92 3.09 26.16
C GLY A 299 41.44 2.84 25.83
N ALA A 300 40.94 1.62 26.00
CA ALA A 300 39.50 1.39 25.94
C ALA A 300 38.78 2.11 27.09
N LEU A 301 37.68 2.78 26.77
CA LEU A 301 36.85 3.51 27.73
C LEU A 301 35.57 2.74 28.06
N ILE A 302 35.19 1.79 27.21
CA ILE A 302 34.01 0.95 27.36
C ILE A 302 34.42 -0.50 27.08
N ALA A 303 33.98 -1.44 27.93
CA ALA A 303 34.14 -2.86 27.72
C ALA A 303 32.75 -3.50 27.55
N ASN A 304 32.47 -4.00 26.36
CA ASN A 304 31.29 -4.78 26.04
C ASN A 304 31.53 -6.27 26.33
N ASN A 305 30.59 -6.89 27.04
CA ASN A 305 30.64 -8.30 27.39
C ASN A 305 29.29 -8.94 27.07
N SER A 306 29.25 -9.71 25.98
CA SER A 306 28.08 -10.46 25.53
C SER A 306 28.23 -11.96 25.84
N TRP A 307 28.75 -12.27 27.02
CA TRP A 307 28.97 -13.63 27.53
C TRP A 307 28.57 -13.72 29.01
N GLY A 308 28.32 -14.92 29.49
CA GLY A 308 27.92 -15.20 30.87
C GLY A 308 28.50 -16.51 31.36
N TYR A 309 28.28 -16.80 32.64
CA TYR A 309 28.61 -18.11 33.20
C TYR A 309 27.58 -19.15 32.76
N VAL A 310 28.06 -20.39 32.62
CA VAL A 310 27.21 -21.56 32.40
C VAL A 310 26.75 -22.08 33.75
N TYR A 311 25.46 -22.39 33.86
CA TYR A 311 24.85 -22.94 35.08
C TYR A 311 24.15 -24.26 34.78
N ASP A 312 24.15 -25.17 35.75
CA ASP A 312 23.39 -26.42 35.64
C ASP A 312 21.88 -26.19 35.91
N SER A 313 21.52 -25.12 36.63
CA SER A 313 20.14 -24.74 36.95
C SER A 313 20.04 -23.29 37.46
N GLU A 314 18.82 -22.75 37.55
CA GLU A 314 18.59 -21.44 38.20
C GLU A 314 19.07 -21.42 39.66
N GLU A 315 18.92 -22.52 40.40
CA GLU A 315 19.37 -22.60 41.80
C GLU A 315 20.91 -22.56 41.92
N ASP A 316 21.61 -23.14 40.94
CA ASP A 316 23.07 -23.03 40.82
C ASP A 316 23.50 -21.59 40.55
N ALA A 317 22.83 -20.91 39.59
CA ALA A 317 23.07 -19.50 39.32
C ALA A 317 22.87 -18.61 40.57
N MET A 318 21.83 -18.87 41.36
CA MET A 318 21.54 -18.15 42.60
C MET A 318 22.53 -18.43 43.74
N ARG A 319 23.17 -19.60 43.77
CA ARG A 319 24.25 -19.93 44.73
C ARG A 319 25.60 -19.40 44.28
N GLY A 320 25.76 -19.18 42.98
CA GLY A 320 26.96 -18.63 42.37
C GLY A 320 27.21 -17.17 42.75
N GLY A 321 28.32 -16.67 42.25
CA GLY A 321 28.78 -15.30 42.43
C GLY A 321 29.87 -14.99 41.42
N ILE A 322 30.33 -13.75 41.40
CA ILE A 322 31.49 -13.38 40.61
C ILE A 322 32.79 -13.89 41.25
N ASP A 323 33.72 -14.37 40.43
CA ASP A 323 35.04 -14.77 40.89
C ASP A 323 35.84 -13.54 41.36
N ASP A 324 36.49 -13.59 42.53
CA ASP A 324 37.28 -12.47 43.07
C ASP A 324 38.31 -11.91 42.07
N ARG A 325 39.01 -12.79 41.33
CA ARG A 325 39.97 -12.40 40.29
C ARG A 325 39.33 -11.59 39.15
N LEU A 326 38.11 -11.94 38.76
CA LEU A 326 37.39 -11.28 37.68
C LEU A 326 36.80 -9.96 38.19
N ALA A 327 36.28 -9.96 39.42
CA ALA A 327 35.80 -8.76 40.10
C ALA A 327 36.92 -7.71 40.23
N ASP A 328 38.12 -8.11 40.65
CA ASP A 328 39.28 -7.22 40.74
C ASP A 328 39.69 -6.65 39.38
N ALA A 329 39.67 -7.46 38.32
CA ALA A 329 40.00 -7.02 36.97
C ALA A 329 38.95 -6.07 36.38
N ILE A 330 37.66 -6.32 36.60
CA ILE A 330 36.57 -5.42 36.23
C ILE A 330 36.69 -4.09 36.99
N ASN A 331 36.92 -4.15 38.31
CA ASN A 331 37.13 -2.97 39.13
C ASN A 331 38.37 -2.17 38.69
N TYR A 332 39.42 -2.86 38.24
CA TYR A 332 40.61 -2.23 37.66
C TYR A 332 40.24 -1.41 36.41
N PHE A 333 39.49 -2.02 35.47
CA PHE A 333 39.03 -1.31 34.27
C PHE A 333 38.17 -0.09 34.63
N ILE A 334 37.18 -0.28 35.52
CA ILE A 334 36.28 0.80 35.95
C ILE A 334 37.05 1.96 36.55
N LYS A 335 38.10 1.66 37.33
CA LYS A 335 38.88 2.68 38.04
C LYS A 335 39.92 3.37 37.16
N TYR A 336 40.63 2.64 36.30
CA TYR A 336 41.87 3.10 35.68
C TYR A 336 41.82 3.28 34.16
N ALA A 337 40.77 2.86 33.47
CA ALA A 337 40.63 3.18 32.05
C ALA A 337 40.71 4.70 31.82
N GLY A 338 41.44 5.09 30.77
CA GLY A 338 41.68 6.51 30.45
C GLY A 338 42.60 7.25 31.43
N CYS A 339 43.29 6.55 32.34
CA CYS A 339 44.16 7.15 33.36
C CYS A 339 45.65 6.85 33.14
N ASP A 340 46.50 7.69 33.74
CA ASP A 340 47.94 7.46 33.86
C ASP A 340 48.26 6.42 34.95
N VAL A 341 49.54 6.07 35.07
CA VAL A 341 50.04 5.11 36.09
C VAL A 341 49.80 5.53 37.54
N LYS A 342 49.33 6.77 37.78
CA LYS A 342 48.99 7.30 39.11
C LYS A 342 47.46 7.41 39.33
N GLY A 343 46.64 7.04 38.34
CA GLY A 343 45.18 7.13 38.41
C GLY A 343 44.61 8.53 38.12
N ASN A 344 45.39 9.42 37.51
CA ASN A 344 44.87 10.70 36.99
C ASN A 344 44.39 10.51 35.56
N GLN A 345 43.32 11.20 35.16
CA GLN A 345 42.86 11.18 33.77
C GLN A 345 43.99 11.63 32.84
N LEU A 346 44.24 10.89 31.76
CA LEU A 346 45.20 11.29 30.74
C LEU A 346 44.69 12.55 30.01
N PRO A 347 45.58 13.50 29.64
CA PRO A 347 45.16 14.73 28.93
C PRO A 347 44.43 14.49 27.60
N ASN A 348 44.71 13.36 26.95
CA ASN A 348 44.09 12.92 25.69
C ASN A 348 43.00 11.85 25.89
N SER A 349 42.62 11.54 27.13
CA SER A 349 41.48 10.65 27.39
C SER A 349 40.20 11.45 27.55
N LEU A 350 39.16 11.02 26.85
CA LEU A 350 37.82 11.61 26.93
C LEU A 350 37.09 11.28 28.23
N MET A 351 37.56 10.31 29.03
CA MET A 351 36.91 9.93 30.28
C MET A 351 37.91 9.44 31.32
N LYS A 352 37.62 9.72 32.59
CA LYS A 352 38.28 9.10 33.75
C LYS A 352 37.49 7.89 34.23
N GLY A 353 38.13 6.72 34.20
CA GLY A 353 37.48 5.43 34.49
C GLY A 353 36.73 4.89 33.27
N GLY A 354 36.32 3.62 33.33
CA GLY A 354 35.75 2.89 32.22
C GLY A 354 34.39 2.29 32.52
N LEU A 355 33.50 2.22 31.53
CA LEU A 355 32.19 1.58 31.67
C LEU A 355 32.29 0.10 31.27
N VAL A 356 31.73 -0.79 32.09
CA VAL A 356 31.62 -2.22 31.77
C VAL A 356 30.15 -2.56 31.61
N THR A 357 29.76 -3.10 30.45
CA THR A 357 28.39 -3.58 30.19
C THR A 357 28.40 -5.09 30.07
N PHE A 358 27.37 -5.75 30.62
CA PHE A 358 27.17 -7.19 30.55
C PHE A 358 25.76 -7.55 30.09
N ALA A 359 25.66 -8.50 29.17
CA ALA A 359 24.39 -9.12 28.80
C ALA A 359 23.80 -9.92 29.98
N ALA A 360 22.50 -9.80 30.24
CA ALA A 360 21.87 -10.43 31.41
C ALA A 360 21.87 -11.97 31.36
N GLY A 361 21.98 -12.58 30.18
CA GLY A 361 21.87 -14.03 29.96
C GLY A 361 20.55 -14.42 29.31
N ASN A 362 20.48 -15.67 28.79
CA ASN A 362 19.43 -16.11 27.86
C ASN A 362 18.71 -17.40 28.33
N ASP A 363 18.64 -17.63 29.63
CA ASP A 363 18.13 -18.86 30.25
C ASP A 363 16.73 -18.70 30.89
N GLU A 364 16.17 -17.48 30.84
CA GLU A 364 14.96 -17.08 31.56
C GLU A 364 15.08 -17.21 33.09
N TYR A 365 16.28 -17.01 33.63
CA TYR A 365 16.57 -17.07 35.07
C TYR A 365 16.41 -15.71 35.75
N ARG A 366 16.11 -15.72 37.05
CA ARG A 366 16.01 -14.51 37.89
C ARG A 366 17.35 -13.87 38.25
N LEU A 367 18.45 -14.44 37.81
CA LEU A 367 19.82 -13.99 38.07
C LEU A 367 20.76 -14.47 36.95
N GLY A 368 21.82 -13.71 36.68
CA GLY A 368 22.91 -14.14 35.81
C GLY A 368 24.21 -13.42 36.16
N TRP A 369 25.31 -14.17 36.28
CA TRP A 369 26.66 -13.65 36.49
C TRP A 369 27.49 -13.76 35.19
N PRO A 370 28.46 -12.87 34.95
CA PRO A 370 28.88 -11.73 35.79
C PRO A 370 27.94 -10.52 35.79
N ALA A 371 26.86 -10.52 35.01
CA ALA A 371 25.99 -9.36 34.83
C ALA A 371 25.38 -8.80 36.13
N ALA A 372 25.07 -9.66 37.11
CA ALA A 372 24.58 -9.26 38.43
C ALA A 372 25.65 -8.62 39.35
N PHE A 373 26.89 -8.45 38.89
CA PHE A 373 27.92 -7.76 39.64
C PHE A 373 27.68 -6.24 39.64
N ASP A 374 27.16 -5.72 40.76
CA ASP A 374 26.69 -4.34 40.96
C ASP A 374 27.52 -3.20 40.30
N PRO A 375 28.88 -3.24 40.27
CA PRO A 375 29.66 -2.20 39.59
C PRO A 375 29.44 -2.09 38.07
N VAL A 376 28.97 -3.14 37.38
CA VAL A 376 28.76 -3.13 35.93
C VAL A 376 27.41 -2.51 35.56
N VAL A 377 27.08 -2.50 34.27
CA VAL A 377 25.73 -2.22 33.77
C VAL A 377 25.15 -3.49 33.16
N ALA A 378 24.14 -4.06 33.80
CA ALA A 378 23.43 -5.24 33.35
C ALA A 378 22.37 -4.90 32.30
N VAL A 379 22.40 -5.59 31.15
CA VAL A 379 21.54 -5.30 29.99
C VAL A 379 20.60 -6.45 29.66
N GLY A 380 19.30 -6.22 29.84
CA GLY A 380 18.22 -7.13 29.44
C GLY A 380 17.77 -6.94 27.97
N ALA A 381 17.04 -7.92 27.43
CA ALA A 381 16.58 -7.90 26.04
C ALA A 381 15.07 -7.67 25.88
N LEU A 382 14.72 -6.83 24.91
CA LEU A 382 13.35 -6.61 24.44
C LEU A 382 13.11 -7.17 23.05
N ALA A 383 11.89 -7.65 22.82
CA ALA A 383 11.32 -7.88 21.51
C ALA A 383 10.95 -6.55 20.83
N SER A 384 10.63 -6.60 19.54
CA SER A 384 10.26 -5.44 18.70
C SER A 384 8.90 -4.79 19.00
N ASN A 385 8.22 -5.26 20.05
CA ASN A 385 6.88 -4.84 20.45
C ASN A 385 6.80 -4.44 21.94
N TYR A 386 7.92 -4.02 22.55
CA TYR A 386 8.10 -3.69 23.97
C TYR A 386 8.01 -4.87 24.95
N GLN A 387 7.71 -6.09 24.49
CA GLN A 387 7.66 -7.25 25.39
C GLN A 387 9.07 -7.67 25.81
N ARG A 388 9.19 -8.18 27.04
CA ARG A 388 10.37 -8.90 27.50
C ARG A 388 10.64 -10.05 26.53
N ALA A 389 11.85 -10.14 25.99
CA ALA A 389 12.22 -11.27 25.14
C ALA A 389 12.15 -12.56 25.97
N HIS A 390 11.55 -13.63 25.44
CA HIS A 390 11.19 -14.80 26.27
C HIS A 390 12.38 -15.47 26.96
N TYR A 391 13.58 -15.32 26.42
CA TYR A 391 14.80 -15.95 26.92
C TYR A 391 15.56 -15.08 27.94
N THR A 392 15.30 -13.76 28.03
CA THR A 392 16.17 -12.88 28.84
C THR A 392 16.07 -13.24 30.33
N ASN A 393 17.22 -13.33 30.98
CA ASN A 393 17.28 -13.29 32.44
C ASN A 393 16.77 -11.93 32.93
N TYR A 394 16.21 -11.88 34.13
CA TYR A 394 15.43 -10.74 34.63
C TYR A 394 15.56 -10.56 36.14
N GLY A 395 15.18 -9.39 36.66
CA GLY A 395 15.21 -9.07 38.08
C GLY A 395 15.68 -7.64 38.37
N ASN A 396 15.60 -7.23 39.63
CA ASN A 396 15.96 -5.86 40.07
C ASN A 396 17.44 -5.49 39.89
N TRP A 397 18.29 -6.46 39.54
CA TRP A 397 19.70 -6.28 39.25
C TRP A 397 19.95 -5.88 37.79
N VAL A 398 18.95 -5.97 36.91
CA VAL A 398 19.04 -5.49 35.52
C VAL A 398 18.91 -3.97 35.49
N ASP A 399 19.99 -3.28 35.15
CA ASP A 399 20.04 -1.81 35.16
C ASP A 399 19.26 -1.16 34.01
N ILE A 400 19.27 -1.79 32.83
CA ILE A 400 18.69 -1.24 31.60
C ILE A 400 18.32 -2.38 30.65
N CYS A 401 17.38 -2.15 29.72
CA CYS A 401 17.09 -3.09 28.65
C CYS A 401 17.16 -2.43 27.27
N ALA A 402 17.46 -3.19 26.24
CA ALA A 402 17.53 -2.71 24.86
C ALA A 402 16.97 -3.76 23.89
N PRO A 403 16.67 -3.39 22.63
CA PRO A 403 16.29 -4.34 21.60
C PRO A 403 17.29 -5.50 21.46
N GLY A 404 16.85 -6.71 21.81
CA GLY A 404 17.61 -7.96 21.62
C GLY A 404 16.96 -8.89 20.59
N GLY A 405 15.76 -8.57 20.13
CA GLY A 405 14.99 -9.38 19.17
C GLY A 405 14.34 -10.60 19.81
N ASP A 406 13.29 -11.11 19.19
CA ASP A 406 12.63 -12.34 19.62
C ASP A 406 11.95 -12.97 18.40
N LEU A 407 12.53 -14.05 17.86
CA LEU A 407 12.05 -14.71 16.65
C LEU A 407 10.66 -15.35 16.81
N LYS A 408 10.15 -15.51 18.04
CA LYS A 408 8.77 -15.93 18.30
C LYS A 408 7.76 -14.78 18.15
N LEU A 409 8.19 -13.54 18.42
CA LEU A 409 7.34 -12.35 18.46
C LEU A 409 7.57 -11.39 17.29
N GLY A 410 8.74 -11.44 16.65
CA GLY A 410 9.19 -10.47 15.67
C GLY A 410 10.55 -10.84 15.04
N PRO A 411 11.27 -9.89 14.44
CA PRO A 411 12.61 -10.13 13.88
C PRO A 411 13.69 -10.23 14.97
N GLY A 412 14.85 -10.76 14.57
CA GLY A 412 16.11 -10.58 15.30
C GLY A 412 16.75 -9.21 15.03
N ILE A 413 17.97 -9.04 15.52
CA ILE A 413 18.84 -7.88 15.30
C ILE A 413 19.84 -8.23 14.20
N LEU A 414 19.77 -7.51 13.09
CA LEU A 414 20.68 -7.66 11.96
C LEU A 414 22.04 -7.00 12.28
N SER A 415 23.13 -7.74 12.06
CA SER A 415 24.50 -7.22 12.14
C SER A 415 25.48 -8.01 11.25
N SER A 416 26.75 -7.60 11.22
CA SER A 416 27.87 -8.26 10.54
C SER A 416 28.20 -9.62 11.16
N ILE A 417 28.69 -10.60 10.40
CA ILE A 417 29.22 -11.87 10.90
C ILE A 417 30.51 -12.20 10.14
N ALA A 418 31.15 -13.33 10.43
CA ALA A 418 32.38 -13.69 9.72
C ALA A 418 32.15 -13.87 8.21
N ASN A 419 33.25 -13.91 7.46
CA ASN A 419 33.30 -14.08 6.01
C ASN A 419 32.70 -12.92 5.20
N ASN A 420 32.69 -11.69 5.76
CA ASN A 420 32.04 -10.51 5.15
C ASN A 420 30.54 -10.70 4.92
N GLU A 421 29.86 -11.41 5.83
CA GLU A 421 28.44 -11.66 5.75
C GLU A 421 27.66 -10.89 6.83
N TYR A 422 26.33 -10.97 6.78
CA TYR A 422 25.45 -10.30 7.73
C TYR A 422 24.26 -11.21 8.06
N ALA A 423 23.93 -11.32 9.34
CA ALA A 423 22.87 -12.19 9.83
C ALA A 423 22.06 -11.54 10.97
N SER A 424 20.83 -12.01 11.15
CA SER A 424 19.95 -11.57 12.23
C SER A 424 19.99 -12.57 13.38
N TYR A 425 20.41 -12.11 14.56
CA TYR A 425 20.44 -12.92 15.79
C TYR A 425 19.43 -12.40 16.81
N GLN A 426 19.09 -13.23 17.81
CA GLN A 426 18.35 -12.80 18.98
C GLN A 426 19.19 -13.07 20.23
N GLY A 427 19.16 -12.17 21.20
CA GLY A 427 19.85 -12.37 22.47
C GLY A 427 20.07 -11.08 23.26
N THR A 428 20.30 -11.24 24.56
CA THR A 428 20.89 -10.16 25.38
C THR A 428 22.25 -9.73 24.87
N SER A 429 22.95 -10.61 24.15
CA SER A 429 24.19 -10.35 23.41
C SER A 429 24.05 -9.29 22.31
N MET A 430 22.85 -9.06 21.78
CA MET A 430 22.59 -8.02 20.77
C MET A 430 22.06 -6.74 21.42
N ALA A 431 21.41 -6.84 22.59
CA ALA A 431 20.97 -5.68 23.37
C ALA A 431 22.16 -4.95 24.04
N CYS A 432 23.09 -5.70 24.64
CA CYS A 432 24.29 -5.19 25.31
C CYS A 432 25.13 -4.23 24.43
N PRO A 433 25.50 -4.57 23.18
CA PRO A 433 26.27 -3.67 22.31
C PRO A 433 25.53 -2.40 21.92
N MET A 434 24.18 -2.37 21.92
CA MET A 434 23.47 -1.11 21.71
C MET A 434 23.71 -0.14 22.88
N VAL A 435 23.70 -0.64 24.11
CA VAL A 435 24.02 0.15 25.31
C VAL A 435 25.47 0.63 25.27
N SER A 436 26.42 -0.25 24.90
CA SER A 436 27.82 0.15 24.73
C SER A 436 28.00 1.20 23.64
N GLY A 437 27.28 1.08 22.52
CA GLY A 437 27.30 2.06 21.43
C GLY A 437 26.77 3.43 21.86
N VAL A 438 25.63 3.47 22.56
CA VAL A 438 25.07 4.75 23.07
C VAL A 438 26.00 5.37 24.11
N ALA A 439 26.58 4.56 25.00
CA ALA A 439 27.62 5.04 25.92
C ALA A 439 28.81 5.64 25.16
N ALA A 440 29.21 5.04 24.05
CA ALA A 440 30.31 5.54 23.22
C ALA A 440 29.96 6.86 22.51
N LEU A 441 28.70 7.05 22.06
CA LEU A 441 28.19 8.33 21.56
C LEU A 441 28.26 9.43 22.64
N LEU A 442 27.81 9.11 23.87
CA LEU A 442 27.85 10.06 24.99
C LEU A 442 29.28 10.51 25.31
N VAL A 443 30.25 9.57 25.35
CA VAL A 443 31.68 9.92 25.53
C VAL A 443 32.21 10.73 24.34
N SER A 444 31.77 10.41 23.11
CA SER A 444 32.21 11.14 21.91
C SER A 444 31.77 12.61 21.91
N TYR A 445 30.64 12.94 22.55
CA TYR A 445 30.09 14.29 22.59
C TYR A 445 30.42 15.05 23.88
N TYR A 446 30.23 14.43 25.04
CA TYR A 446 30.42 15.06 26.36
C TYR A 446 31.81 14.82 26.96
N GLY A 447 32.59 13.90 26.39
CA GLY A 447 33.89 13.53 26.90
C GLY A 447 34.92 14.66 26.84
N GLY A 448 35.86 14.62 27.77
CA GLY A 448 36.91 15.61 27.92
C GLY A 448 37.46 15.65 29.34
N PRO A 449 38.36 16.60 29.65
CA PRO A 449 38.92 16.77 30.97
C PRO A 449 37.83 16.95 32.05
N GLY A 450 37.82 16.05 33.04
CA GLY A 450 36.85 16.08 34.15
C GLY A 450 35.60 15.22 33.93
N PHE A 451 35.34 14.70 32.73
CA PHE A 451 34.26 13.74 32.49
C PHE A 451 34.63 12.37 33.10
N THR A 452 33.68 11.72 33.78
CA THR A 452 33.92 10.48 34.52
C THR A 452 32.91 9.38 34.17
N VAL A 453 33.27 8.13 34.41
CA VAL A 453 32.35 6.98 34.23
C VAL A 453 31.04 7.14 35.01
N ASN A 454 31.06 7.77 36.20
CA ASN A 454 29.83 8.00 36.97
C ASN A 454 28.88 8.97 36.27
N MET A 455 29.42 10.03 35.66
CA MET A 455 28.62 10.97 34.86
C MET A 455 28.02 10.28 33.63
N LEU A 456 28.78 9.38 33.00
CA LEU A 456 28.30 8.54 31.90
C LEU A 456 27.17 7.59 32.34
N LYS A 457 27.37 6.82 33.42
CA LYS A 457 26.36 5.90 33.97
C LYS A 457 25.10 6.67 34.39
N GLU A 458 25.26 7.86 34.96
CA GLU A 458 24.13 8.71 35.34
C GLU A 458 23.30 9.13 34.11
N ARG A 459 23.93 9.66 33.06
CA ARG A 459 23.25 10.02 31.80
C ARG A 459 22.55 8.83 31.17
N LEU A 460 23.23 7.70 31.07
CA LEU A 460 22.72 6.48 30.45
C LEU A 460 21.50 5.92 31.18
N ILE A 461 21.57 5.77 32.50
CA ILE A 461 20.51 5.14 33.30
C ILE A 461 19.35 6.10 33.58
N ARG A 462 19.63 7.38 33.85
CA ARG A 462 18.58 8.34 34.19
C ARG A 462 17.91 8.97 32.97
N GLY A 463 18.57 8.97 31.82
CA GLY A 463 17.96 9.32 30.54
C GLY A 463 17.20 8.16 29.87
N ALA A 464 17.30 6.94 30.40
CA ALA A 464 16.57 5.79 29.89
C ALA A 464 15.05 5.93 30.10
N ASN A 465 14.28 5.39 29.15
CA ASN A 465 12.84 5.54 29.10
C ASN A 465 12.14 4.42 29.88
N LYS A 466 11.31 4.80 30.85
CA LYS A 466 10.55 3.85 31.69
C LYS A 466 9.23 3.43 31.07
N ASP A 467 8.73 4.18 30.09
CA ASP A 467 7.44 3.92 29.47
C ASP A 467 7.50 2.61 28.69
N LYS A 468 6.50 1.77 28.96
CA LYS A 468 6.34 0.43 28.35
C LYS A 468 7.51 -0.51 28.58
N ALA A 469 8.41 -0.22 29.53
CA ALA A 469 9.42 -1.18 29.96
C ALA A 469 8.77 -2.31 30.80
N PRO A 470 9.13 -3.58 30.59
CA PRO A 470 8.70 -4.68 31.45
C PRO A 470 9.12 -4.43 32.92
N ALA A 471 8.22 -4.69 33.87
CA ALA A 471 8.45 -4.37 35.29
C ALA A 471 9.60 -5.16 35.94
N ASP A 472 9.97 -6.29 35.34
CA ASP A 472 11.05 -7.18 35.77
C ASP A 472 12.39 -6.91 35.06
N LEU A 473 12.44 -5.87 34.21
CA LEU A 473 13.66 -5.34 33.61
C LEU A 473 13.90 -3.88 34.03
N GLY A 474 15.14 -3.41 33.86
CA GLY A 474 15.46 -1.99 33.94
C GLY A 474 14.76 -1.16 32.84
N PRO A 475 14.81 0.18 32.92
CA PRO A 475 14.27 1.07 31.88
C PRO A 475 14.87 0.76 30.50
N ARG A 476 14.16 1.15 29.45
CA ARG A 476 14.58 0.92 28.06
C ARG A 476 15.61 1.96 27.63
N LEU A 477 16.64 1.51 26.92
CA LEU A 477 17.66 2.36 26.32
C LEU A 477 17.01 3.39 25.40
N ASP A 478 17.34 4.65 25.65
CA ASP A 478 16.86 5.81 24.92
C ASP A 478 18.04 6.75 24.69
N ALA A 479 18.62 6.71 23.48
CA ALA A 479 19.80 7.48 23.14
C ALA A 479 19.52 8.97 23.25
N LEU A 480 18.38 9.45 22.73
CA LEU A 480 18.01 10.85 22.82
C LEU A 480 17.78 11.27 24.27
N GLY A 481 17.05 10.47 25.05
CA GLY A 481 16.84 10.72 26.47
C GLY A 481 18.16 10.80 27.27
N ALA A 482 19.15 9.96 26.94
CA ALA A 482 20.47 10.01 27.57
C ALA A 482 21.27 11.28 27.21
N PHE A 483 21.10 11.82 26.00
CA PHE A 483 21.69 13.10 25.60
C PHE A 483 20.99 14.28 26.29
N ALA A 484 19.66 14.28 26.33
CA ALA A 484 18.84 15.33 26.94
C ALA A 484 18.92 15.35 28.48
N TYR A 485 19.34 14.24 29.12
CA TYR A 485 19.40 14.15 30.57
C TYR A 485 20.17 15.33 31.20
N GLY A 486 19.53 15.97 32.19
CA GLY A 486 20.08 17.09 32.93
C GLY A 486 19.75 18.46 32.34
N GLY A 487 19.07 18.52 31.19
CA GLY A 487 18.47 19.74 30.64
C GLY A 487 17.48 20.37 31.62
N LYS A 488 17.43 21.70 31.63
CA LYS A 488 16.61 22.54 32.51
C LYS A 488 15.98 23.72 31.80
N ALA A 489 16.55 24.16 30.69
CA ALA A 489 16.03 25.23 29.87
C ALA A 489 14.90 24.67 29.01
N ALA A 490 13.78 25.39 28.96
CA ALA A 490 12.81 25.16 27.91
C ALA A 490 13.37 25.73 26.58
N PRO A 491 12.86 25.27 25.43
CA PRO A 491 13.19 25.89 24.15
C PRO A 491 12.85 27.38 24.14
N ASP A 492 13.46 28.12 23.21
CA ASP A 492 13.11 29.52 22.98
C ASP A 492 11.64 29.67 22.53
N ALA A 493 11.08 30.88 22.62
CA ALA A 493 9.75 31.13 22.06
C ALA A 493 9.79 31.01 20.52
N PRO A 494 8.88 30.25 19.87
CA PRO A 494 8.87 30.12 18.42
C PRO A 494 8.74 31.45 17.69
N GLN A 495 9.44 31.57 16.56
CA GLN A 495 9.53 32.79 15.76
C GLN A 495 9.00 32.59 14.34
N GLY A 496 8.57 33.68 13.70
CA GLY A 496 8.14 33.68 12.30
C GLY A 496 6.79 33.03 12.05
N LEU A 497 5.89 33.00 13.05
CA LEU A 497 4.54 32.46 12.87
C LEU A 497 3.75 33.28 11.85
N THR A 498 3.20 32.62 10.83
CA THR A 498 2.21 33.15 9.89
C THR A 498 0.99 32.23 9.83
N VAL A 499 -0.17 32.79 9.45
CA VAL A 499 -1.43 32.06 9.35
C VAL A 499 -2.14 32.40 8.05
N ASP A 500 -2.42 31.38 7.25
CA ASP A 500 -3.23 31.46 6.03
C ASP A 500 -4.60 30.83 6.26
N VAL A 501 -5.66 31.48 5.78
CA VAL A 501 -7.04 31.08 6.05
C VAL A 501 -7.76 30.72 4.77
N SER A 502 -8.46 29.58 4.78
CA SER A 502 -9.45 29.20 3.78
C SER A 502 -10.74 28.80 4.49
N ALA A 503 -11.82 29.57 4.28
CA ALA A 503 -13.08 29.42 4.98
C ALA A 503 -12.90 29.29 6.51
N ASN A 504 -13.22 28.16 7.12
CA ASN A 504 -13.03 27.91 8.54
C ASN A 504 -11.79 27.08 8.92
N THR A 505 -10.81 27.04 8.02
CA THR A 505 -9.53 26.35 8.20
C THR A 505 -8.39 27.35 8.24
N ALA A 506 -7.51 27.21 9.23
CA ALA A 506 -6.33 28.04 9.42
C ALA A 506 -5.06 27.18 9.36
N THR A 507 -4.17 27.52 8.43
CA THR A 507 -2.85 26.90 8.21
C THR A 507 -1.76 27.76 8.82
N TYR A 508 -0.91 27.15 9.65
CA TYR A 508 0.12 27.82 10.44
C TYR A 508 1.48 27.42 9.87
N THR A 509 2.41 28.37 9.80
CA THR A 509 3.82 28.10 9.47
C THR A 509 4.75 28.92 10.37
N TRP A 510 5.87 28.32 10.82
CA TRP A 510 6.86 28.98 11.69
C TRP A 510 8.26 28.33 11.53
N ASN A 511 9.30 28.92 12.12
CA ASN A 511 10.67 28.38 12.02
C ASN A 511 10.97 27.36 13.14
N VAL A 512 11.86 26.40 12.87
CA VAL A 512 12.38 25.50 13.91
C VAL A 512 13.03 26.31 15.03
N THR A 513 12.57 26.07 16.26
CA THR A 513 12.98 26.77 17.48
C THR A 513 14.29 26.19 18.04
N PRO A 514 15.28 27.03 18.38
CA PRO A 514 16.49 26.62 19.09
C PRO A 514 16.23 26.28 20.56
N ASP A 515 17.08 25.41 21.09
CA ASP A 515 17.12 25.02 22.50
C ASP A 515 18.57 25.06 22.97
N SER A 516 18.85 25.68 24.11
CA SER A 516 20.20 25.80 24.63
C SER A 516 20.78 24.49 25.18
N ASP A 517 19.92 23.56 25.59
CA ASP A 517 20.33 22.27 26.16
C ASP A 517 20.46 21.21 25.06
N ASP A 518 19.52 21.17 24.13
CA ASP A 518 19.38 20.10 23.12
C ASP A 518 19.51 20.57 21.67
N VAL A 519 20.13 21.74 21.44
CA VAL A 519 20.31 22.44 20.14
C VAL A 519 19.00 22.99 19.55
N LYS A 520 17.89 22.23 19.62
CA LYS A 520 16.56 22.61 19.08
C LYS A 520 15.39 21.99 19.84
N ALA A 521 14.21 22.55 19.67
CA ALA A 521 12.95 22.00 20.20
C ALA A 521 12.63 20.62 19.60
N TYR A 522 12.08 19.73 20.43
CA TYR A 522 11.62 18.41 20.04
C TYR A 522 10.26 18.45 19.32
N GLY A 523 9.33 19.29 19.80
CA GLY A 523 8.03 19.47 19.18
C GLY A 523 7.37 20.80 19.50
N TYR A 524 6.13 20.96 19.02
CA TYR A 524 5.35 22.19 19.12
C TYR A 524 3.90 21.94 19.51
N GLN A 525 3.31 22.92 20.17
CA GLN A 525 1.88 22.98 20.42
C GLN A 525 1.31 24.19 19.68
N MET A 526 0.50 23.94 18.66
CA MET A 526 -0.30 24.96 17.98
C MET A 526 -1.51 25.33 18.83
N LEU A 527 -1.78 26.61 18.97
CA LEU A 527 -2.81 27.15 19.84
C LEU A 527 -3.71 28.12 19.07
N VAL A 528 -5.03 27.98 19.24
CA VAL A 528 -6.02 28.89 18.67
C VAL A 528 -7.08 29.28 19.71
N SER A 529 -7.43 30.56 19.78
CA SER A 529 -8.49 31.06 20.65
C SER A 529 -9.21 32.28 20.04
N ASP A 530 -10.46 32.49 20.41
CA ASP A 530 -11.21 33.71 20.06
C ASP A 530 -10.90 34.89 21.00
N LYS A 531 -10.07 34.67 22.03
CA LYS A 531 -9.60 35.68 22.98
C LYS A 531 -8.09 35.78 22.94
N LYS A 532 -7.57 36.95 22.58
CA LYS A 532 -6.12 37.21 22.53
C LYS A 532 -5.46 36.96 23.89
N GLU A 533 -6.12 37.41 24.96
CA GLU A 533 -5.62 37.36 26.33
C GLU A 533 -5.41 35.91 26.82
N ALA A 534 -6.21 34.97 26.30
CA ALA A 534 -6.10 33.55 26.63
C ALA A 534 -4.81 32.92 26.12
N LEU A 535 -4.21 33.48 25.06
CA LEU A 535 -2.93 33.03 24.53
C LEU A 535 -1.76 33.81 25.15
N THR A 536 -1.91 35.11 25.40
CA THR A 536 -0.83 35.92 25.99
C THR A 536 -0.59 35.64 27.47
N ALA A 537 -1.59 35.11 28.19
CA ALA A 537 -1.50 34.73 29.60
C ALA A 537 -1.29 33.21 29.79
N LEU A 538 -0.99 32.47 28.72
CA LEU A 538 -0.90 31.02 28.76
C LEU A 538 0.33 30.59 29.57
N ILE A 539 0.08 29.74 30.57
CA ILE A 539 1.15 29.13 31.37
C ILE A 539 1.67 27.94 30.56
N PRO A 540 2.99 27.85 30.29
CA PRO A 540 3.57 26.70 29.60
C PRO A 540 3.10 25.37 30.19
N GLY A 541 2.59 24.47 29.35
CA GLY A 541 2.05 23.17 29.78
C GLY A 541 0.61 23.14 30.25
N SER A 542 -0.10 24.28 30.23
CA SER A 542 -1.53 24.34 30.51
C SER A 542 -2.29 24.82 29.27
N VAL A 543 -3.39 24.13 28.94
CA VAL A 543 -4.33 24.58 27.90
C VAL A 543 -5.60 25.10 28.60
N PRO A 544 -5.77 26.43 28.74
CA PRO A 544 -6.92 27.01 29.42
C PRO A 544 -8.24 26.71 28.70
N GLN A 545 -9.35 26.78 29.44
CA GLN A 545 -10.69 26.67 28.86
C GLN A 545 -10.90 27.77 27.80
N GLY A 546 -11.24 27.38 26.57
CA GLY A 546 -11.41 28.28 25.43
C GLY A 546 -10.20 28.44 24.52
N VAL A 547 -9.10 27.73 24.80
CA VAL A 547 -7.97 27.54 23.88
C VAL A 547 -8.06 26.14 23.30
N LYS A 548 -8.01 26.02 21.97
CA LYS A 548 -7.83 24.73 21.30
C LYS A 548 -6.34 24.53 21.04
N ALA A 549 -5.82 23.35 21.37
CA ALA A 549 -4.42 22.99 21.19
C ALA A 549 -4.28 21.77 20.27
N LYS A 550 -3.21 21.73 19.48
CA LYS A 550 -2.85 20.59 18.64
C LYS A 550 -1.34 20.42 18.64
N GLU A 551 -0.85 19.21 18.92
CA GLU A 551 0.58 18.92 18.88
C GLU A 551 1.04 18.74 17.42
N VAL A 552 2.25 19.22 17.17
CA VAL A 552 2.97 19.08 15.91
C VAL A 552 4.39 18.68 16.26
N GLU A 553 4.79 17.49 15.84
CA GLU A 553 6.18 17.06 15.99
C GLU A 553 7.09 18.00 15.21
N GLY A 554 8.22 18.42 15.81
CA GLY A 554 9.22 19.21 15.09
C GLY A 554 9.91 18.40 14.00
N GLY A 555 9.88 17.07 14.13
CA GLY A 555 10.44 16.12 13.19
C GLY A 555 11.97 16.24 13.06
N TYR A 556 12.50 15.72 11.96
CA TYR A 556 13.93 15.78 11.62
C TYR A 556 14.41 17.17 11.16
N LYS A 557 13.55 18.19 11.23
CA LYS A 557 13.84 19.50 10.65
C LYS A 557 14.98 20.19 11.38
N LYS A 558 15.90 20.79 10.62
CA LYS A 558 17.08 21.46 11.15
C LYS A 558 16.77 22.92 11.50
N LEU A 559 17.60 23.53 12.34
CA LEU A 559 17.53 24.97 12.57
C LEU A 559 17.57 25.72 11.24
N GLY A 560 16.64 26.67 11.08
CA GLY A 560 16.47 27.43 9.84
C GLY A 560 15.43 26.88 8.87
N GLU A 561 14.89 25.68 9.10
CA GLU A 561 13.77 25.14 8.30
C GLU A 561 12.40 25.56 8.87
N THR A 562 11.36 25.46 8.03
CA THR A 562 9.98 25.81 8.39
C THR A 562 9.18 24.58 8.83
N VAL A 563 8.40 24.74 9.89
CA VAL A 563 7.40 23.80 10.41
C VAL A 563 6.00 24.31 10.03
N SER A 564 5.05 23.40 9.80
CA SER A 564 3.68 23.76 9.42
C SER A 564 2.63 22.87 10.08
N GLY A 565 1.43 23.38 10.28
CA GLY A 565 0.28 22.57 10.71
C GLY A 565 -1.05 23.28 10.47
N GLN A 566 -2.18 22.63 10.76
CA GLN A 566 -3.52 23.15 10.46
C GLN A 566 -4.54 22.91 11.57
N PHE A 567 -5.44 23.89 11.75
CA PHE A 567 -6.70 23.80 12.50
C PHE A 567 -7.89 23.92 11.55
N THR A 568 -8.79 22.94 11.56
CA THR A 568 -10.02 22.92 10.74
C THR A 568 -11.27 23.05 11.62
N GLY A 569 -12.41 23.43 11.04
CA GLY A 569 -13.70 23.45 11.75
C GLY A 569 -13.82 24.57 12.79
N LEU A 570 -13.23 25.73 12.50
CA LEU A 570 -13.46 26.95 13.28
C LEU A 570 -14.86 27.51 12.97
N GLU A 571 -15.33 28.49 13.75
CA GLU A 571 -16.55 29.23 13.40
C GLU A 571 -16.25 30.19 12.24
N PHE A 572 -17.20 30.40 11.32
CA PHE A 572 -17.06 31.30 10.18
C PHE A 572 -17.13 32.78 10.58
N THR A 573 -16.51 33.65 9.79
CA THR A 573 -16.51 35.11 9.98
C THR A 573 -16.10 35.58 11.37
N LYS A 574 -15.34 34.75 12.08
CA LYS A 574 -14.99 34.96 13.48
C LYS A 574 -13.52 35.32 13.60
N GLN A 575 -13.26 36.34 14.42
CA GLN A 575 -11.91 36.72 14.80
C GLN A 575 -11.33 35.65 15.72
N TYR A 576 -10.17 35.15 15.34
CA TYR A 576 -9.33 34.26 16.14
C TYR A 576 -7.92 34.84 16.29
N TYR A 577 -7.18 34.22 17.18
CA TYR A 577 -5.79 34.48 17.47
C TYR A 577 -5.04 33.15 17.48
N ALA A 578 -3.85 33.14 16.92
CA ALA A 578 -2.96 32.00 16.77
C ALA A 578 -1.68 32.22 17.57
N ALA A 579 -1.19 31.18 18.21
CA ALA A 579 0.14 31.15 18.79
C ALA A 579 0.72 29.74 18.72
N VAL A 580 2.04 29.61 18.87
CA VAL A 580 2.72 28.31 18.95
C VAL A 580 3.68 28.33 20.13
N SER A 581 3.71 27.29 20.95
CA SER A 581 4.81 27.01 21.89
C SER A 581 5.62 25.82 21.40
N ALA A 582 6.87 25.73 21.84
CA ALA A 582 7.78 24.62 21.61
C ALA A 582 7.94 23.81 22.90
N TYR A 583 8.35 22.55 22.79
CA TYR A 583 8.75 21.71 23.91
C TYR A 583 9.97 20.88 23.59
N ASP A 584 10.80 20.63 24.62
CA ASP A 584 11.98 19.76 24.53
C ASP A 584 11.59 18.29 24.76
N TYR A 585 12.58 17.38 24.72
CA TYR A 585 12.33 15.96 24.93
C TYR A 585 11.93 15.62 26.38
N LEU A 586 12.33 16.46 27.34
CA LEU A 586 12.00 16.30 28.77
C LEU A 586 10.63 16.88 29.13
N GLY A 587 9.95 17.54 28.18
CA GLY A 587 8.64 18.15 28.37
C GLY A 587 8.67 19.56 28.96
N HIS A 588 9.81 20.24 28.99
CA HIS A 588 9.85 21.67 29.28
C HIS A 588 9.26 22.43 28.10
N ILE A 589 8.34 23.34 28.40
CA ILE A 589 7.56 24.06 27.37
C ILE A 589 7.96 25.53 27.36
N SER A 590 8.19 26.06 26.17
CA SER A 590 8.58 27.45 25.94
C SER A 590 7.44 28.42 26.26
N ALA A 591 7.77 29.72 26.31
CA ALA A 591 6.77 30.75 26.09
C ALA A 591 6.19 30.64 24.66
N VAL A 592 4.96 31.12 24.47
CA VAL A 592 4.33 31.13 23.14
C VAL A 592 4.98 32.16 22.21
N SER A 593 4.86 31.95 20.90
CA SER A 593 5.22 32.90 19.86
C SER A 593 4.45 34.22 19.98
N ALA A 594 4.83 35.21 19.16
CA ALA A 594 3.98 36.37 18.96
C ALA A 594 2.58 35.92 18.50
N VAL A 595 1.54 36.49 19.12
CA VAL A 595 0.15 36.14 18.82
C VAL A 595 -0.28 36.80 17.51
N VAL A 596 -0.70 35.98 16.54
CA VAL A 596 -1.12 36.42 15.21
C VAL A 596 -2.65 36.44 15.12
N PRO A 597 -3.28 37.60 14.85
CA PRO A 597 -4.73 37.66 14.63
C PRO A 597 -5.07 37.17 13.21
N PHE A 598 -6.19 36.46 13.07
CA PHE A 598 -6.76 36.10 11.77
C PHE A 598 -8.30 36.03 11.85
N VAL A 599 -8.97 36.16 10.72
CA VAL A 599 -10.43 36.08 10.62
C VAL A 599 -10.77 34.93 9.68
N THR A 600 -11.66 34.03 10.11
CA THR A 600 -12.18 32.96 9.25
C THR A 600 -13.08 33.54 8.16
N GLY A 601 -13.12 32.89 6.99
CA GLY A 601 -13.99 33.25 5.88
C GLY A 601 -15.48 32.97 6.15
N GLU A 602 -16.30 33.29 5.16
CA GLU A 602 -17.73 32.93 5.13
C GLU A 602 -17.92 31.44 4.76
N ASN A 603 -19.13 30.92 4.99
CA ASN A 603 -19.56 29.63 4.47
C ASN A 603 -20.31 29.86 3.16
N ASN A 604 -19.63 29.68 2.05
CA ASN A 604 -20.12 29.90 0.70
C ASN A 604 -20.95 28.69 0.25
N PRO A 605 -22.17 28.92 -0.30
CA PRO A 605 -23.02 27.82 -0.72
C PRO A 605 -22.37 26.99 -1.83
N PRO A 606 -22.70 25.70 -1.93
CA PRO A 606 -22.26 24.84 -3.01
C PRO A 606 -22.65 25.42 -4.37
N ILE A 607 -21.90 25.13 -5.43
CA ILE A 607 -22.21 25.56 -6.80
C ILE A 607 -22.71 24.34 -7.57
N ILE A 608 -23.83 24.49 -8.30
CA ILE A 608 -24.35 23.48 -9.24
C ILE A 608 -24.34 24.07 -10.65
N GLU A 609 -23.57 23.48 -11.55
CA GLU A 609 -23.43 23.92 -12.94
C GLU A 609 -23.75 22.77 -13.92
N PRO A 610 -24.81 22.85 -14.74
CA PRO A 610 -25.10 21.82 -15.74
C PRO A 610 -24.07 21.85 -16.89
N LYS A 611 -23.54 20.69 -17.29
CA LYS A 611 -22.62 20.61 -18.44
C LYS A 611 -23.29 20.99 -19.77
N THR A 612 -24.58 20.65 -19.90
CA THR A 612 -25.40 21.02 -21.05
C THR A 612 -26.69 21.69 -20.55
N PRO A 613 -26.71 23.03 -20.41
CA PRO A 613 -27.89 23.73 -19.92
C PRO A 613 -29.04 23.68 -20.92
N GLY A 614 -30.26 23.44 -20.45
CA GLY A 614 -31.48 23.51 -21.25
C GLY A 614 -32.59 22.58 -20.77
N ASP A 615 -33.70 22.62 -21.49
CA ASP A 615 -34.77 21.62 -21.36
C ASP A 615 -34.38 20.38 -22.17
N TYR A 616 -34.65 19.20 -21.61
CA TYR A 616 -34.22 17.93 -22.22
C TYR A 616 -35.39 17.23 -22.91
N VAL A 617 -35.17 16.68 -24.10
CA VAL A 617 -36.19 15.90 -24.82
C VAL A 617 -35.61 14.52 -25.12
N LEU A 618 -36.35 13.46 -24.80
CA LEU A 618 -35.93 12.09 -25.03
C LEU A 618 -37.05 11.23 -25.60
N LYS A 619 -36.69 10.27 -26.45
CA LYS A 619 -37.60 9.22 -26.90
C LYS A 619 -37.81 8.20 -25.76
N ALA A 620 -38.95 7.52 -25.73
CA ALA A 620 -39.32 6.60 -24.66
C ALA A 620 -38.27 5.50 -24.40
N TYR A 621 -37.63 4.96 -25.43
CA TYR A 621 -36.59 3.92 -25.27
C TYR A 621 -35.25 4.43 -24.75
N GLN A 622 -35.02 5.75 -24.74
CA GLN A 622 -33.72 6.31 -24.39
C GLN A 622 -33.50 6.36 -22.87
N THR A 623 -32.23 6.28 -22.48
CA THR A 623 -31.80 6.46 -21.09
C THR A 623 -30.61 7.42 -21.03
N PRO A 624 -30.77 8.71 -21.40
CA PRO A 624 -29.68 9.67 -21.38
C PRO A 624 -29.23 10.01 -19.95
N ALA A 625 -27.96 10.32 -19.80
CA ALA A 625 -27.36 10.85 -18.58
C ALA A 625 -26.98 12.32 -18.79
N TYR A 626 -27.52 13.21 -17.96
CA TYR A 626 -27.23 14.63 -17.96
C TYR A 626 -26.33 14.97 -16.77
N ARG A 627 -25.13 15.49 -17.05
CA ARG A 627 -24.11 15.74 -16.03
C ARG A 627 -24.25 17.13 -15.42
N PHE A 628 -24.27 17.17 -14.10
CA PHE A 628 -24.20 18.38 -13.29
C PHE A 628 -22.90 18.40 -12.52
N TYR A 629 -22.32 19.58 -12.43
CA TYR A 629 -21.07 19.85 -11.76
C TYR A 629 -21.33 20.51 -10.41
N VAL A 630 -21.01 19.82 -9.31
CA VAL A 630 -21.50 20.15 -7.96
C VAL A 630 -20.35 20.30 -6.97
N ILE A 631 -20.02 21.51 -6.54
CA ILE A 631 -18.82 21.78 -5.72
C ILE A 631 -19.06 22.60 -4.49
N ASP A 632 -18.20 22.42 -3.49
CA ASP A 632 -18.12 23.31 -2.34
C ASP A 632 -16.91 24.24 -2.51
N PRO A 633 -17.11 25.56 -2.65
CA PRO A 633 -16.00 26.51 -2.77
C PRO A 633 -15.09 26.58 -1.53
N ASP A 634 -15.57 26.11 -0.37
CA ASP A 634 -14.83 26.12 0.90
C ASP A 634 -14.16 24.76 1.22
N GLY A 635 -14.30 23.77 0.33
CA GLY A 635 -13.75 22.42 0.52
C GLY A 635 -14.48 21.59 1.58
N HIS A 636 -15.72 21.96 1.93
CA HIS A 636 -16.55 21.18 2.83
C HIS A 636 -17.14 19.94 2.16
N LYS A 637 -17.43 18.93 2.98
CA LYS A 637 -18.18 17.75 2.52
C LYS A 637 -19.61 18.17 2.15
N LEU A 638 -20.07 17.68 1.00
CA LEU A 638 -21.40 17.95 0.46
C LEU A 638 -22.33 16.74 0.60
N ASN A 639 -23.62 17.03 0.77
CA ASN A 639 -24.72 16.11 0.53
C ASN A 639 -25.47 16.54 -0.74
N VAL A 640 -25.89 15.58 -1.55
CA VAL A 640 -26.65 15.83 -2.78
C VAL A 640 -27.99 15.13 -2.69
N ASP A 641 -29.06 15.91 -2.74
CA ASP A 641 -30.44 15.45 -2.77
C ASP A 641 -31.05 15.70 -4.15
N PHE A 642 -31.97 14.84 -4.56
CA PHE A 642 -32.62 14.94 -5.86
C PHE A 642 -34.11 14.62 -5.78
N SER A 643 -34.92 15.41 -6.49
CA SER A 643 -36.36 15.20 -6.62
C SER A 643 -36.80 15.22 -8.08
N ASP A 644 -37.72 14.33 -8.42
CA ASP A 644 -38.30 14.17 -9.75
C ASP A 644 -39.81 13.90 -9.64
N GLU A 645 -40.59 14.58 -10.46
CA GLU A 645 -42.05 14.44 -10.52
C GLU A 645 -42.50 13.15 -11.22
N SER A 646 -41.70 12.58 -12.13
CA SER A 646 -42.13 11.45 -12.96
C SER A 646 -41.74 10.07 -12.40
N GLY A 647 -40.75 10.01 -11.51
CA GLY A 647 -40.14 8.75 -11.04
C GLY A 647 -39.25 8.06 -12.09
N ALA A 648 -38.98 8.71 -13.22
CA ALA A 648 -38.12 8.16 -14.28
C ALA A 648 -36.64 8.45 -14.05
N CYS A 649 -36.34 9.44 -13.20
CA CYS A 649 -34.98 9.87 -12.96
C CYS A 649 -34.29 9.06 -11.84
N SER A 650 -32.99 8.92 -11.97
CA SER A 650 -32.08 8.45 -10.92
C SER A 650 -30.80 9.28 -10.98
N ILE A 651 -30.04 9.34 -9.88
CA ILE A 651 -28.77 10.07 -9.86
C ILE A 651 -27.61 9.17 -9.49
N SER A 652 -26.42 9.53 -9.98
CA SER A 652 -25.15 9.08 -9.40
C SER A 652 -24.67 10.12 -8.40
N ALA A 653 -24.27 9.69 -7.19
CA ALA A 653 -23.82 10.59 -6.12
C ALA A 653 -22.29 10.72 -6.07
N LEU A 654 -21.60 10.57 -7.21
CA LEU A 654 -20.15 10.71 -7.29
C LEU A 654 -19.79 12.17 -7.48
N LEU A 655 -19.80 12.91 -6.38
CA LEU A 655 -19.40 14.31 -6.37
C LEU A 655 -18.04 14.53 -7.01
N PRO A 656 -17.88 15.70 -7.64
CA PRO A 656 -18.81 16.73 -8.06
C PRO A 656 -19.56 16.39 -9.34
N ASP A 657 -19.26 15.28 -10.02
CA ASP A 657 -19.99 14.90 -11.24
C ASP A 657 -21.27 14.12 -10.88
N VAL A 658 -22.37 14.84 -10.79
CA VAL A 658 -23.68 14.24 -10.54
C VAL A 658 -24.38 14.00 -11.88
N ASP A 659 -24.36 12.76 -12.34
CA ASP A 659 -25.16 12.36 -13.51
C ASP A 659 -26.62 12.11 -13.10
N VAL A 660 -27.55 12.85 -13.71
CA VAL A 660 -28.98 12.57 -13.66
C VAL A 660 -29.35 11.71 -14.86
N ILE A 661 -29.73 10.47 -14.61
CA ILE A 661 -30.11 9.47 -15.61
C ILE A 661 -31.63 9.44 -15.71
N ILE A 662 -32.17 9.78 -16.88
CA ILE A 662 -33.62 9.77 -17.15
C ILE A 662 -33.96 8.52 -17.94
N THR A 663 -34.72 7.59 -17.37
CA THR A 663 -35.12 6.35 -18.06
C THR A 663 -36.51 6.51 -18.68
N GLY A 664 -36.60 6.77 -19.99
CA GLY A 664 -37.86 7.10 -20.65
C GLY A 664 -38.98 6.08 -20.40
N VAL A 665 -38.68 4.78 -20.50
CA VAL A 665 -39.66 3.68 -20.30
C VAL A 665 -40.26 3.60 -18.88
N LYS A 666 -39.71 4.31 -17.90
CA LYS A 666 -40.22 4.28 -16.51
C LYS A 666 -41.36 5.25 -16.25
N ALA A 667 -41.64 6.18 -17.17
CA ALA A 667 -42.76 7.11 -17.03
C ALA A 667 -43.54 7.23 -18.36
N PRO A 668 -44.82 7.64 -18.29
CA PRO A 668 -45.59 7.97 -19.49
C PRO A 668 -44.95 9.11 -20.30
N ALA A 669 -45.36 9.24 -21.56
CA ALA A 669 -45.03 10.41 -22.36
C ALA A 669 -45.62 11.69 -21.72
N GLY A 670 -44.82 12.76 -21.67
CA GLY A 670 -45.21 13.99 -20.99
C GLY A 670 -44.02 14.87 -20.61
N LYS A 671 -44.33 16.04 -20.05
CA LYS A 671 -43.37 17.03 -19.54
C LYS A 671 -43.29 16.95 -18.02
N TYR A 672 -42.07 16.96 -17.49
CA TYR A 672 -41.77 16.77 -16.07
C TYR A 672 -40.72 17.75 -15.60
N LYS A 673 -40.70 18.04 -14.29
CA LYS A 673 -39.67 18.85 -13.63
C LYS A 673 -38.85 18.01 -12.66
N ALA A 674 -37.54 18.24 -12.64
CA ALA A 674 -36.63 17.69 -11.64
C ALA A 674 -35.81 18.80 -10.98
N THR A 675 -35.36 18.55 -9.75
CA THR A 675 -34.53 19.49 -8.97
C THR A 675 -33.38 18.76 -8.29
N LEU A 676 -32.16 19.25 -8.49
CA LEU A 676 -30.95 18.81 -7.82
C LEU A 676 -30.59 19.83 -6.73
N THR A 677 -30.34 19.38 -5.51
CA THR A 677 -29.96 20.23 -4.37
C THR A 677 -28.65 19.75 -3.78
N ALA A 678 -27.67 20.64 -3.64
CA ALA A 678 -26.40 20.36 -3.01
C ALA A 678 -26.31 21.19 -1.73
N THR A 679 -25.99 20.54 -0.61
CA THR A 679 -25.92 21.16 0.72
C THR A 679 -24.59 20.80 1.37
N ASP A 680 -23.85 21.78 1.87
CA ASP A 680 -22.62 21.52 2.62
C ASP A 680 -22.91 21.02 4.05
N LYS A 681 -21.87 20.54 4.75
CA LYS A 681 -21.98 20.05 6.13
C LYS A 681 -22.41 21.12 7.16
N TYR A 682 -22.41 22.40 6.79
CA TYR A 682 -22.81 23.54 7.62
C TYR A 682 -24.18 24.13 7.23
N GLY A 683 -24.84 23.54 6.23
CA GLY A 683 -26.21 23.84 5.83
C GLY A 683 -26.37 24.89 4.74
N ALA A 684 -25.30 25.45 4.15
CA ALA A 684 -25.49 26.28 2.96
C ALA A 684 -25.80 25.37 1.77
N ALA A 685 -26.77 25.79 0.95
CA ALA A 685 -27.34 24.94 -0.09
C ALA A 685 -27.63 25.72 -1.37
N THR A 686 -27.50 25.03 -2.49
CA THR A 686 -27.90 25.51 -3.82
C THR A 686 -28.83 24.47 -4.44
N ALA A 687 -29.90 24.94 -5.08
CA ALA A 687 -30.84 24.11 -5.82
C ALA A 687 -30.89 24.51 -7.30
N TYR A 688 -30.87 23.53 -8.18
CA TYR A 688 -30.96 23.71 -9.63
C TYR A 688 -32.14 22.89 -10.17
N SER A 689 -33.12 23.57 -10.78
CA SER A 689 -34.28 22.93 -11.41
C SER A 689 -34.20 22.95 -12.93
N PHE A 690 -34.63 21.87 -13.58
CA PHE A 690 -34.73 21.77 -15.04
C PHE A 690 -36.00 21.00 -15.47
N GLN A 691 -36.38 21.13 -16.73
CA GLN A 691 -37.51 20.40 -17.32
C GLN A 691 -37.03 19.33 -18.29
N TYR A 692 -37.83 18.27 -18.45
CA TYR A 692 -37.63 17.28 -19.51
C TYR A 692 -38.94 16.74 -20.08
N GLU A 693 -38.91 16.26 -21.32
CA GLU A 693 -40.06 15.74 -22.07
C GLU A 693 -39.79 14.35 -22.64
N ILE A 694 -40.60 13.37 -22.24
CA ILE A 694 -40.61 12.02 -22.82
C ILE A 694 -41.59 11.99 -23.99
N LEU A 695 -41.08 11.69 -25.18
CA LEU A 695 -41.91 11.56 -26.38
C LEU A 695 -42.71 10.24 -26.39
N PRO A 696 -43.89 10.19 -27.05
CA PRO A 696 -44.66 8.95 -27.24
C PRO A 696 -43.88 7.84 -27.96
N ASN A 697 -44.20 6.57 -27.66
CA ASN A 697 -43.72 5.39 -28.38
C ASN A 697 -44.74 4.97 -29.45
N HIS A 698 -44.27 4.43 -30.56
CA HIS A 698 -45.03 3.95 -31.72
C HIS A 698 -44.75 2.47 -31.96
N THR A 699 -45.77 1.72 -32.40
CA THR A 699 -45.64 0.27 -32.65
C THR A 699 -44.96 0.01 -34.00
N PRO A 700 -44.06 -0.99 -34.10
CA PRO A 700 -43.47 -1.39 -35.38
C PRO A 700 -44.52 -1.77 -36.41
N VAL A 701 -44.29 -1.43 -37.68
CA VAL A 701 -45.23 -1.69 -38.78
C VAL A 701 -44.59 -2.46 -39.94
N LEU A 702 -45.39 -3.31 -40.59
CA LEU A 702 -44.98 -4.06 -41.78
C LEU A 702 -44.97 -3.13 -43.00
N LEU A 703 -43.81 -2.95 -43.62
CA LEU A 703 -43.66 -2.20 -44.87
C LEU A 703 -44.09 -3.02 -46.09
N LYS A 704 -43.69 -4.29 -46.15
CA LYS A 704 -43.98 -5.20 -47.26
C LYS A 704 -43.88 -6.66 -46.82
N ALA A 705 -44.56 -7.55 -47.54
CA ALA A 705 -44.43 -9.00 -47.35
C ALA A 705 -43.08 -9.53 -47.87
N ALA A 706 -42.61 -10.64 -47.29
CA ALA A 706 -41.49 -11.39 -47.83
C ALA A 706 -41.97 -12.40 -48.88
N GLU A 707 -41.20 -12.55 -49.95
CA GLU A 707 -41.51 -13.54 -50.99
C GLU A 707 -41.15 -14.95 -50.52
N ASN A 708 -41.94 -15.93 -50.94
CA ASN A 708 -41.63 -17.33 -50.70
C ASN A 708 -40.38 -17.74 -51.52
N VAL A 709 -39.47 -18.50 -50.92
CA VAL A 709 -38.16 -18.80 -51.53
C VAL A 709 -37.94 -20.28 -51.75
N VAL A 710 -37.47 -20.65 -52.94
CA VAL A 710 -37.10 -22.02 -53.28
C VAL A 710 -35.57 -22.15 -53.27
N PHE A 711 -35.06 -23.05 -52.43
CA PHE A 711 -33.65 -23.44 -52.39
C PHE A 711 -33.44 -24.73 -53.19
N GLU A 712 -32.59 -24.62 -54.21
CA GLU A 712 -32.16 -25.75 -55.05
C GLU A 712 -30.87 -26.42 -54.53
N SER A 713 -30.45 -26.12 -53.31
CA SER A 713 -29.30 -26.73 -52.65
C SER A 713 -29.49 -26.81 -51.15
N LYS A 714 -28.96 -27.88 -50.52
CA LYS A 714 -28.89 -28.03 -49.06
C LYS A 714 -27.86 -27.11 -48.39
N SER A 715 -27.08 -26.36 -49.16
CA SER A 715 -26.16 -25.32 -48.65
C SER A 715 -26.65 -23.90 -48.91
N ALA A 716 -27.85 -23.73 -49.49
CA ALA A 716 -28.39 -22.42 -49.81
C ALA A 716 -28.71 -21.62 -48.53
N THR A 717 -28.48 -20.30 -48.61
CA THR A 717 -28.81 -19.36 -47.54
C THR A 717 -29.45 -18.10 -48.12
N LEU A 718 -30.35 -17.50 -47.35
CA LEU A 718 -30.99 -16.21 -47.62
C LEU A 718 -30.73 -15.31 -46.42
N LYS A 719 -30.33 -14.06 -46.69
CA LYS A 719 -30.19 -13.03 -45.67
C LYS A 719 -31.25 -11.95 -45.91
N LEU A 720 -32.08 -11.71 -44.91
CA LEU A 720 -33.09 -10.67 -44.90
C LEU A 720 -32.61 -9.53 -44.00
N ASN A 721 -32.49 -8.34 -44.57
CA ASN A 721 -32.30 -7.12 -43.81
C ASN A 721 -33.68 -6.66 -43.31
N ILE A 722 -33.98 -6.86 -42.04
CA ILE A 722 -35.34 -6.63 -41.50
C ILE A 722 -35.85 -5.19 -41.67
N PRO A 723 -35.02 -4.14 -41.60
CA PRO A 723 -35.43 -2.77 -41.93
C PRO A 723 -36.05 -2.59 -43.33
N ASP A 724 -35.83 -3.52 -44.27
CA ASP A 724 -36.47 -3.48 -45.59
C ASP A 724 -37.94 -3.95 -45.56
N TYR A 725 -38.38 -4.56 -44.45
CA TYR A 725 -39.68 -5.23 -44.27
C TYR A 725 -40.47 -4.69 -43.09
N ILE A 726 -39.81 -4.27 -42.00
CA ILE A 726 -40.43 -3.75 -40.79
C ILE A 726 -39.80 -2.39 -40.48
N TYR A 727 -40.64 -1.38 -40.27
CA TYR A 727 -40.23 -0.01 -39.92
C TYR A 727 -40.75 0.35 -38.54
N ASP A 728 -39.93 1.09 -37.82
CA ASP A 728 -40.26 1.67 -36.53
C ASP A 728 -39.99 3.18 -36.60
N GLU A 729 -41.00 4.01 -36.27
CA GLU A 729 -40.92 5.46 -36.36
C GLU A 729 -39.97 6.07 -35.31
N ASP A 730 -39.80 5.39 -34.18
CA ASP A 730 -38.93 5.85 -33.11
C ASP A 730 -37.45 5.50 -33.37
N GLU A 731 -37.19 4.70 -34.41
CA GLU A 731 -35.88 4.20 -34.81
C GLU A 731 -35.19 3.39 -33.70
N GLU A 732 -35.98 2.74 -32.86
CA GLU A 732 -35.47 1.94 -31.76
C GLU A 732 -34.97 0.55 -32.20
N PRO A 733 -33.97 -0.03 -31.50
CA PRO A 733 -33.51 -1.38 -31.79
C PRO A 733 -34.60 -2.43 -31.53
N LEU A 734 -35.02 -3.14 -32.57
CA LEU A 734 -36.03 -4.19 -32.48
C LEU A 734 -35.43 -5.50 -31.94
N LYS A 735 -36.23 -6.24 -31.17
CA LYS A 735 -35.92 -7.59 -30.70
C LYS A 735 -36.61 -8.63 -31.55
N PHE A 736 -35.87 -9.62 -32.04
CA PHE A 736 -36.41 -10.67 -32.91
C PHE A 736 -36.65 -11.99 -32.19
N LYS A 737 -37.82 -12.58 -32.43
CA LYS A 737 -38.14 -13.98 -32.11
C LYS A 737 -38.42 -14.71 -33.42
N LEU A 738 -37.70 -15.81 -33.66
CA LEU A 738 -37.73 -16.53 -34.93
C LEU A 738 -38.29 -17.95 -34.74
N SER A 739 -39.13 -18.40 -35.67
CA SER A 739 -39.59 -19.79 -35.77
C SER A 739 -39.43 -20.36 -37.17
N SER A 740 -39.21 -21.68 -37.24
CA SER A 740 -39.25 -22.47 -38.47
C SER A 740 -40.15 -23.67 -38.18
N SER A 741 -41.24 -23.84 -38.95
CA SER A 741 -42.20 -24.93 -38.72
C SER A 741 -41.61 -26.33 -39.01
N ASN A 742 -40.51 -26.39 -39.77
CA ASN A 742 -39.74 -27.61 -40.05
C ASN A 742 -38.23 -27.35 -40.00
N THR A 743 -37.65 -27.49 -38.81
CA THR A 743 -36.21 -27.26 -38.54
C THR A 743 -35.28 -28.27 -39.21
N ASN A 744 -35.78 -29.45 -39.62
CA ASN A 744 -35.02 -30.42 -40.40
C ASN A 744 -34.81 -29.97 -41.85
N ALA A 745 -35.68 -29.09 -42.35
CA ALA A 745 -35.58 -28.54 -43.70
C ALA A 745 -34.87 -27.18 -43.70
N VAL A 746 -35.23 -26.28 -42.79
CA VAL A 746 -34.75 -24.90 -42.76
C VAL A 746 -34.46 -24.46 -41.33
N THR A 747 -33.29 -23.88 -41.10
CA THR A 747 -32.92 -23.24 -39.82
C THR A 747 -32.86 -21.73 -39.97
N VAL A 748 -33.12 -21.02 -38.87
CA VAL A 748 -33.14 -19.55 -38.84
C VAL A 748 -32.32 -19.03 -37.67
N SER A 749 -31.66 -17.90 -37.88
CA SER A 749 -30.90 -17.18 -36.87
C SER A 749 -30.93 -15.69 -37.16
N ALA A 750 -30.78 -14.85 -36.12
CA ALA A 750 -30.64 -13.41 -36.28
C ALA A 750 -29.31 -12.96 -35.70
N LYS A 751 -28.67 -12.03 -36.39
CA LYS A 751 -27.58 -11.22 -35.84
C LYS A 751 -27.81 -9.79 -36.27
N ASP A 752 -27.87 -8.88 -35.30
CA ASP A 752 -28.27 -7.49 -35.51
C ASP A 752 -29.62 -7.44 -36.27
N ASN A 753 -29.71 -6.64 -37.32
CA ASN A 753 -30.92 -6.50 -38.16
C ASN A 753 -31.01 -7.55 -39.28
N ILE A 754 -30.16 -8.56 -39.30
CA ILE A 754 -30.09 -9.56 -40.37
C ILE A 754 -30.61 -10.91 -39.88
N VAL A 755 -31.73 -11.35 -40.46
CA VAL A 755 -32.21 -12.73 -40.31
C VAL A 755 -31.60 -13.59 -41.41
N THR A 756 -30.87 -14.63 -41.01
CA THR A 756 -30.27 -15.62 -41.91
C THR A 756 -31.09 -16.91 -41.87
N VAL A 757 -31.61 -17.29 -43.03
CA VAL A 757 -32.37 -18.51 -43.28
C VAL A 757 -31.48 -19.48 -44.05
N SER A 758 -31.28 -20.70 -43.54
CA SER A 758 -30.35 -21.67 -44.11
C SER A 758 -31.02 -23.00 -44.37
N ALA A 759 -30.73 -23.61 -45.51
CA ALA A 759 -31.12 -24.98 -45.80
C ALA A 759 -30.43 -25.96 -44.84
N ALA A 760 -31.17 -26.95 -44.34
CA ALA A 760 -30.67 -28.04 -43.51
C ALA A 760 -30.99 -29.43 -44.10
N GLY A 761 -32.09 -29.54 -44.86
CA GLY A 761 -32.55 -30.76 -45.48
C GLY A 761 -33.66 -30.48 -46.49
N TYR A 762 -34.09 -31.49 -47.24
CA TYR A 762 -35.19 -31.31 -48.18
C TYR A 762 -36.52 -31.24 -47.44
N GLY A 763 -37.41 -30.36 -47.89
CA GLY A 763 -38.71 -30.11 -47.27
C GLY A 763 -39.12 -28.65 -47.33
N GLN A 764 -40.33 -28.38 -46.88
CA GLN A 764 -40.91 -27.05 -46.80
C GLN A 764 -41.02 -26.63 -45.34
N SER A 765 -40.80 -25.35 -45.07
CA SER A 765 -40.94 -24.72 -43.75
C SER A 765 -41.59 -23.34 -43.89
N THR A 766 -42.43 -22.97 -42.93
CA THR A 766 -42.91 -21.60 -42.73
C THR A 766 -41.98 -20.92 -41.74
N ILE A 767 -41.51 -19.74 -42.10
CA ILE A 767 -40.62 -18.93 -41.28
C ILE A 767 -41.39 -17.74 -40.74
N ASP A 768 -41.41 -17.59 -39.41
CA ASP A 768 -41.98 -16.41 -38.74
C ASP A 768 -40.87 -15.59 -38.11
N VAL A 769 -40.90 -14.29 -38.36
CA VAL A 769 -40.04 -13.29 -37.74
C VAL A 769 -40.93 -12.30 -36.99
N VAL A 770 -40.93 -12.40 -35.66
CA VAL A 770 -41.62 -11.45 -34.78
C VAL A 770 -40.62 -10.39 -34.34
N ALA A 771 -40.84 -9.13 -34.73
CA ALA A 771 -40.04 -8.00 -34.31
C ALA A 771 -40.80 -7.18 -33.26
N SER A 772 -40.22 -7.01 -32.07
CA SER A 772 -40.81 -6.25 -30.97
C SER A 772 -39.98 -5.02 -30.61
N ASP A 773 -40.65 -3.93 -30.26
CA ASP A 773 -40.05 -2.70 -29.72
C ASP A 773 -39.70 -2.84 -28.21
N VAL A 774 -39.18 -1.78 -27.58
CA VAL A 774 -38.89 -1.82 -26.12
C VAL A 774 -40.13 -1.79 -25.25
N SER A 775 -41.26 -1.31 -25.78
CA SER A 775 -42.55 -1.26 -25.09
C SER A 775 -43.26 -2.64 -25.09
N GLY A 776 -42.76 -3.58 -25.87
CA GLY A 776 -43.27 -4.94 -26.03
C GLY A 776 -44.34 -5.07 -27.12
N THR A 777 -44.62 -4.02 -27.89
CA THR A 777 -45.49 -4.10 -29.07
C THR A 777 -44.71 -4.67 -30.25
N SER A 778 -45.40 -5.38 -31.16
CA SER A 778 -44.70 -6.18 -32.17
C SER A 778 -45.41 -6.24 -33.52
N CYS A 779 -44.61 -6.56 -34.54
CA CYS A 779 -45.05 -6.84 -35.90
C CYS A 779 -44.47 -8.16 -36.40
N ASP A 780 -45.26 -8.91 -37.16
CA ASP A 780 -44.91 -10.25 -37.64
C ASP A 780 -44.64 -10.23 -39.16
N LEU A 781 -43.59 -10.92 -39.58
CA LEU A 781 -43.26 -11.20 -40.98
C LEU A 781 -43.19 -12.71 -41.20
N GLU A 782 -44.14 -13.25 -41.98
CA GLU A 782 -44.26 -14.68 -42.30
C GLU A 782 -44.00 -14.93 -43.79
N PHE A 783 -43.23 -15.98 -44.12
CA PHE A 783 -43.04 -16.47 -45.49
C PHE A 783 -42.62 -17.94 -45.52
N GLN A 784 -42.73 -18.59 -46.67
CA GLN A 784 -42.41 -20.01 -46.84
C GLN A 784 -41.08 -20.22 -47.55
N VAL A 785 -40.36 -21.25 -47.13
CA VAL A 785 -39.11 -21.70 -47.75
C VAL A 785 -39.19 -23.18 -48.10
N LEU A 786 -38.93 -23.49 -49.36
CA LEU A 786 -38.91 -24.86 -49.87
C LEU A 786 -37.49 -25.22 -50.27
N VAL A 787 -36.92 -26.26 -49.65
CA VAL A 787 -35.65 -26.85 -50.06
C VAL A 787 -35.94 -28.11 -50.87
N ARG A 788 -35.59 -28.11 -52.15
CA ARG A 788 -35.89 -29.19 -53.10
C ARG A 788 -34.63 -29.73 -53.77
N ASP A 789 -34.72 -30.95 -54.29
CA ASP A 789 -33.68 -31.51 -55.14
C ASP A 789 -33.79 -30.93 -56.56
N PRO A 790 -32.77 -30.21 -57.08
CA PRO A 790 -32.85 -29.59 -58.40
C PRO A 790 -32.88 -30.59 -59.55
N SER A 791 -32.39 -31.81 -59.33
CA SER A 791 -32.34 -32.87 -60.34
C SER A 791 -33.71 -33.48 -60.62
N LEU A 792 -34.67 -33.30 -59.72
CA LEU A 792 -36.02 -33.82 -59.86
C LEU A 792 -36.89 -32.77 -60.56
N PRO A 793 -37.53 -33.08 -61.69
CA PRO A 793 -38.50 -32.16 -62.31
C PRO A 793 -39.84 -32.14 -61.53
N VAL A 794 -40.11 -33.18 -60.75
CA VAL A 794 -41.27 -33.30 -59.84
C VAL A 794 -40.87 -34.12 -58.60
N GLU A 795 -41.36 -33.74 -57.42
CA GLU A 795 -41.22 -34.54 -56.20
C GLU A 795 -42.54 -35.29 -55.94
N LEU A 796 -42.45 -36.61 -55.82
CA LEU A 796 -43.55 -37.49 -55.45
C LEU A 796 -43.29 -37.99 -54.03
N PHE A 797 -44.12 -37.59 -53.06
CA PHE A 797 -43.87 -37.93 -51.66
C PHE A 797 -45.14 -38.05 -50.81
N PRO A 798 -45.13 -38.89 -49.76
CA PRO A 798 -44.09 -39.88 -49.47
C PRO A 798 -44.17 -41.08 -50.44
N VAL A 799 -43.03 -41.63 -50.84
CA VAL A 799 -42.94 -42.94 -51.51
C VAL A 799 -42.10 -43.87 -50.63
N PRO A 800 -42.61 -45.04 -50.18
CA PRO A 800 -43.91 -45.61 -50.52
C PRO A 800 -45.10 -44.84 -49.91
N VAL A 801 -46.19 -44.73 -50.66
CA VAL A 801 -47.41 -44.01 -50.29
C VAL A 801 -48.24 -44.85 -49.32
N LYS A 802 -48.70 -44.26 -48.22
CA LYS A 802 -49.65 -44.91 -47.29
C LYS A 802 -51.09 -44.47 -47.55
N LYS A 803 -51.31 -43.16 -47.60
CA LYS A 803 -52.63 -42.56 -47.76
C LYS A 803 -52.60 -41.56 -48.91
N ASP A 804 -51.94 -40.43 -48.68
CA ASP A 804 -51.91 -39.32 -49.62
C ASP A 804 -50.57 -39.30 -50.37
N LEU A 805 -50.63 -39.09 -51.68
CA LEU A 805 -49.47 -38.81 -52.53
C LEU A 805 -49.47 -37.30 -52.83
N ASN A 806 -48.42 -36.60 -52.42
CA ASN A 806 -48.17 -35.22 -52.81
C ASN A 806 -47.36 -35.22 -54.12
N ILE A 807 -47.82 -34.43 -55.07
CA ILE A 807 -47.20 -34.25 -56.38
C ILE A 807 -46.79 -32.78 -56.48
N ARG A 808 -45.51 -32.51 -56.27
CA ARG A 808 -44.95 -31.16 -56.27
C ARG A 808 -44.13 -30.92 -57.54
N PRO A 809 -44.63 -30.14 -58.51
CA PRO A 809 -43.85 -29.78 -59.68
C PRO A 809 -42.77 -28.74 -59.35
N LYS A 810 -41.76 -28.63 -60.21
CA LYS A 810 -40.75 -27.56 -60.15
C LYS A 810 -41.34 -26.18 -60.48
N GLU A 811 -42.25 -26.13 -61.45
CA GLU A 811 -42.85 -24.89 -61.94
C GLU A 811 -44.33 -24.83 -61.55
N ALA A 812 -44.85 -23.62 -61.35
CA ALA A 812 -46.26 -23.41 -61.10
C ALA A 812 -47.06 -23.51 -62.41
N GLY A 813 -48.29 -24.01 -62.32
CA GLY A 813 -49.21 -24.08 -63.46
C GLY A 813 -50.26 -25.16 -63.29
N LYS A 814 -50.99 -25.42 -64.38
CA LYS A 814 -51.98 -26.49 -64.42
C LYS A 814 -51.30 -27.83 -64.63
N LEU A 815 -51.58 -28.80 -63.77
CA LEU A 815 -51.03 -30.15 -63.81
C LEU A 815 -52.17 -31.17 -63.97
N ASP A 816 -52.15 -31.87 -65.10
CA ASP A 816 -52.99 -33.02 -65.37
C ASP A 816 -52.31 -34.28 -64.82
N VAL A 817 -53.03 -35.02 -63.98
CA VAL A 817 -52.55 -36.23 -63.32
C VAL A 817 -53.47 -37.40 -63.63
N SER A 818 -52.89 -38.49 -64.09
CA SER A 818 -53.58 -39.78 -64.21
C SER A 818 -52.78 -40.87 -63.51
N ILE A 819 -53.42 -41.58 -62.59
CA ILE A 819 -52.79 -42.69 -61.86
C ILE A 819 -53.50 -43.98 -62.26
N SER A 820 -52.75 -44.99 -62.69
CA SER A 820 -53.27 -46.30 -63.05
C SER A 820 -52.58 -47.42 -62.27
N ASN A 821 -53.31 -48.52 -62.02
CA ASN A 821 -52.75 -49.70 -61.38
C ASN A 821 -51.98 -50.58 -62.40
N LYS A 822 -51.35 -51.66 -61.92
CA LYS A 822 -50.56 -52.58 -62.77
C LYS A 822 -51.36 -53.24 -63.91
N ALA A 823 -52.69 -53.35 -63.79
CA ALA A 823 -53.56 -53.86 -64.85
C ALA A 823 -53.97 -52.79 -65.88
N GLY A 824 -53.50 -51.54 -65.72
CA GLY A 824 -53.80 -50.42 -66.60
C GLY A 824 -55.11 -49.70 -66.28
N ALA A 825 -55.83 -50.08 -65.22
CA ALA A 825 -57.06 -49.39 -64.82
C ALA A 825 -56.72 -48.06 -64.13
N VAL A 826 -57.31 -46.96 -64.61
CA VAL A 826 -57.14 -45.61 -64.04
C VAL A 826 -57.89 -45.54 -62.71
N VAL A 827 -57.16 -45.27 -61.63
CA VAL A 827 -57.68 -45.16 -60.26
C VAL A 827 -57.84 -43.71 -59.80
N PHE A 828 -57.16 -42.77 -60.47
CA PHE A 828 -57.35 -41.34 -60.29
C PHE A 828 -57.10 -40.62 -61.62
N SER A 829 -57.92 -39.63 -61.95
CA SER A 829 -57.69 -38.71 -63.04
C SER A 829 -58.20 -37.34 -62.62
N GLY A 830 -57.34 -36.33 -62.67
CA GLY A 830 -57.68 -34.99 -62.24
C GLY A 830 -56.75 -33.95 -62.84
N SER A 831 -57.14 -32.69 -62.71
CA SER A 831 -56.36 -31.54 -63.14
C SER A 831 -56.49 -30.47 -62.07
N ALA A 832 -55.37 -29.87 -61.67
CA ALA A 832 -55.36 -28.80 -60.67
C ALA A 832 -54.27 -27.78 -60.99
N ASP A 833 -54.51 -26.53 -60.62
CA ASP A 833 -53.46 -25.53 -60.56
C ASP A 833 -52.62 -25.79 -59.31
N VAL A 834 -51.31 -25.92 -59.50
CA VAL A 834 -50.35 -26.31 -58.45
C VAL A 834 -49.16 -25.36 -58.45
N THR A 835 -48.51 -25.26 -57.30
CA THR A 835 -47.25 -24.53 -57.16
C THR A 835 -46.23 -25.38 -56.40
N PRO A 836 -44.93 -25.02 -56.41
CA PRO A 836 -43.95 -25.68 -55.55
C PRO A 836 -44.31 -25.63 -54.06
N PHE A 837 -44.98 -24.57 -53.59
CA PHE A 837 -45.39 -24.43 -52.18
C PHE A 837 -46.75 -25.05 -51.86
N ASP A 838 -47.56 -25.33 -52.89
CA ASP A 838 -48.90 -25.92 -52.77
C ASP A 838 -49.02 -27.10 -53.76
N PRO A 839 -48.54 -28.30 -53.38
CA PRO A 839 -48.53 -29.47 -54.24
C PRO A 839 -49.92 -30.12 -54.34
N LEU A 840 -50.21 -30.80 -55.46
CA LEU A 840 -51.44 -31.59 -55.58
C LEU A 840 -51.39 -32.78 -54.63
N VAL A 841 -52.40 -32.90 -53.77
CA VAL A 841 -52.56 -34.03 -52.87
C VAL A 841 -53.59 -34.99 -53.44
N VAL A 842 -53.18 -36.23 -53.69
CA VAL A 842 -54.05 -37.30 -54.19
C VAL A 842 -54.24 -38.36 -53.12
N ASP A 843 -55.47 -38.53 -52.64
CA ASP A 843 -55.83 -39.57 -51.67
C ASP A 843 -55.92 -40.93 -52.38
N LEU A 844 -55.02 -41.83 -52.01
CA LEU A 844 -54.96 -43.22 -52.49
C LEU A 844 -55.39 -44.22 -51.41
N SER A 845 -55.98 -43.78 -50.29
CA SER A 845 -56.38 -44.64 -49.17
C SER A 845 -57.28 -45.82 -49.58
N GLY A 846 -58.19 -45.60 -50.52
CA GLY A 846 -59.13 -46.62 -51.03
C GLY A 846 -58.52 -47.64 -52.02
N GLN A 847 -57.23 -47.52 -52.35
CA GLN A 847 -56.56 -48.37 -53.33
C GLN A 847 -55.76 -49.50 -52.64
N ALA A 848 -55.61 -50.67 -53.28
CA ALA A 848 -54.87 -51.79 -52.70
C ALA A 848 -53.34 -51.53 -52.68
N SER A 849 -52.61 -52.15 -51.75
CA SER A 849 -51.14 -52.10 -51.77
C SER A 849 -50.58 -52.68 -53.08
N GLY A 850 -49.63 -52.00 -53.70
CA GLY A 850 -49.13 -52.38 -55.04
C GLY A 850 -48.43 -51.25 -55.77
N THR A 851 -47.98 -51.53 -57.00
CA THR A 851 -47.33 -50.54 -57.88
C THR A 851 -48.37 -49.79 -58.71
N TYR A 852 -48.24 -48.46 -58.74
CA TYR A 852 -49.07 -47.55 -59.54
C TYR A 852 -48.20 -46.74 -60.49
N PHE A 853 -48.75 -46.45 -61.67
CA PHE A 853 -48.13 -45.62 -62.70
C PHE A 853 -48.79 -44.24 -62.65
N VAL A 854 -47.99 -43.20 -62.38
CA VAL A 854 -48.42 -41.80 -62.30
C VAL A 854 -47.96 -41.10 -63.58
N LYS A 855 -48.90 -40.72 -64.44
CA LYS A 855 -48.64 -39.90 -65.62
C LYS A 855 -48.97 -38.45 -65.32
N LEU A 856 -48.03 -37.56 -65.61
CA LEU A 856 -48.10 -36.14 -65.33
C LEU A 856 -47.95 -35.34 -66.62
N LYS A 857 -48.82 -34.36 -66.85
CA LYS A 857 -48.74 -33.47 -68.01
C LYS A 857 -49.07 -32.03 -67.62
N GLY A 858 -48.24 -31.08 -68.02
CA GLY A 858 -48.33 -29.66 -67.61
C GLY A 858 -47.24 -29.28 -66.60
N CYS A 859 -47.09 -27.99 -66.27
CA CYS A 859 -45.98 -27.47 -65.43
C CYS A 859 -44.57 -27.85 -65.95
N GLY A 860 -44.39 -27.91 -67.28
CA GLY A 860 -43.14 -28.34 -67.91
C GLY A 860 -42.93 -29.87 -67.96
N LEU A 861 -43.90 -30.67 -67.53
CA LEU A 861 -43.83 -32.14 -67.48
C LEU A 861 -44.67 -32.80 -68.61
N ASP A 862 -44.17 -33.92 -69.15
CA ASP A 862 -44.93 -34.93 -69.92
C ASP A 862 -44.31 -36.32 -69.69
N ASP A 863 -44.27 -36.70 -68.41
CA ASP A 863 -43.50 -37.84 -67.91
C ASP A 863 -44.38 -38.86 -67.19
N SER A 864 -43.84 -40.06 -66.97
CA SER A 864 -44.51 -41.14 -66.23
C SER A 864 -43.59 -41.71 -65.17
N TYR A 865 -44.12 -41.85 -63.96
CA TYR A 865 -43.39 -42.29 -62.76
C TYR A 865 -44.04 -43.52 -62.16
N ASN A 866 -43.23 -44.34 -61.48
CA ASN A 866 -43.71 -45.48 -60.72
C ASN A 866 -43.69 -45.15 -59.23
N ILE A 867 -44.80 -45.40 -58.56
CA ILE A 867 -44.88 -45.33 -57.10
C ILE A 867 -45.32 -46.69 -56.53
N VAL A 868 -44.98 -46.92 -55.27
CA VAL A 868 -45.45 -48.08 -54.51
C VAL A 868 -46.37 -47.58 -53.41
N LYS A 869 -47.57 -48.16 -53.30
CA LYS A 869 -48.46 -47.99 -52.15
C LYS A 869 -48.30 -49.19 -51.23
N ILE A 870 -48.12 -48.94 -49.94
CA ILE A 870 -48.01 -49.99 -48.90
C ILE A 870 -49.23 -50.00 -47.99
#